data_AF-A0AAV1RC61-F1
#
_entry.id   AF-A0AAV1RC61-F1
#
_cell.length_a   1.000
_cell.length_b   1.000
_cell.length_c   1.000
_cell.angle_alpha   90.00
_cell.angle_beta   90.00
_cell.angle_gamma   90.00
#
_symmetry.space_group_name_H-M   'P 1'
#
loop_
_entity.id
_entity.type
_entity.pdbx_description
1 polymer ?
#
loop_
_entity_poly.entity_id
_entity_poly.type
_entity_poly.pdbx_seq_one_letter_code
_entity_poly.pdbx_strand_id
1 'polypeptide(L)'
;MNTLVICLDCNVNGPIYSGPDNQDSWLRVSACLQHPPLISTLDSQAQGLSLLLVRARVDVNSNAQLQHWGLNSDARKIYGRRKRNLVTQKKMLAKGAAIWKLLIESFSHAGVKILDVWACVESLIDKTNMQCEEDLIRSIFLLHEADTICQTPLSTQHREDKLVLAPNSEGIFTVKSIYDASEGLFIKASDPASIEAYSLTEDLVLLQIVLARFQEASKNGNLIPVYRCIFSDHLTPVLAYRCLVREDDRDAPSFLFESVEPGLDASTIGRYSVVGAQPSMEIVAKENMVTIMDHYEGHRMEEIVEDPMEVPRRIMEGWKPQLIDELPEAFCGGWVGYFSYDTVRYVEKKKLPFSGAPPDDRNLPDVHLGLYDDVIVFDHVEKKAYVIHWVQLDQFSSVEEAFKDGMSRLDSILSRVHDIATPRLPAGSIKLFTRLFGPKLENSSMTSEEYKDAVLQAKDHILAGDIFQIVLSQRFERRTYADPFEIYRALRIVNPSPYMTYLQARGCILVASSPEILTRVKKEKITNRPLAGTIRRGKTPKEDIMLEKELLNDQKQCAEHIMLVDLGRNDVGKVSKPGSVKVEKLMNIEHYSHVMHISSTVTGELLDKLTSWDALRAALPVGTVSGAPKVKAMELIDQLEVTRRGPYSGGFGGISFTGDMDIALALRTIVFPTSIRYDTMYSYKDVNTRREWVAHLQAGAGVVADSDPADEQRECENKAAALARAIDLAESAFLKE
;
A
#
# COMPACT_ATOMS: atom_id res chain seq x y z
N MET A 1 -14.03 -30.14 31.80
CA MET A 1 -12.62 -30.01 32.22
C MET A 1 -11.86 -29.27 31.14
N ASN A 2 -11.06 -28.24 31.38
CA ASN A 2 -11.01 -27.31 32.51
C ASN A 2 -10.48 -25.97 31.94
N THR A 3 -11.31 -24.93 31.92
CA THR A 3 -10.84 -23.55 31.72
C THR A 3 -11.59 -22.69 32.72
N LEU A 4 -10.86 -22.12 33.65
CA LEU A 4 -11.42 -21.34 34.75
C LEU A 4 -11.83 -19.96 34.23
N VAL A 5 -13.13 -19.69 34.21
CA VAL A 5 -13.66 -18.34 34.02
C VAL A 5 -13.50 -17.59 35.34
N ILE A 6 -12.86 -16.42 35.32
CA ILE A 6 -12.97 -15.43 36.38
C ILE A 6 -13.71 -14.22 35.81
N CYS A 7 -15.01 -14.17 36.06
CA CYS A 7 -15.76 -12.92 36.05
C CYS A 7 -15.34 -12.10 37.27
N LEU A 8 -15.18 -10.80 37.09
CA LEU A 8 -15.27 -9.83 38.18
C LEU A 8 -16.44 -8.89 37.89
N ASP A 9 -17.62 -9.31 38.36
CA ASP A 9 -18.70 -8.38 38.67
C ASP A 9 -18.26 -7.52 39.86
N CYS A 10 -18.29 -6.20 39.69
CA CYS A 10 -18.21 -5.25 40.81
C CYS A 10 -19.54 -4.51 40.93
N ASN A 11 -20.51 -5.17 41.55
CA ASN A 11 -21.78 -4.56 41.93
C ASN A 11 -21.69 -4.10 43.39
N VAL A 12 -21.64 -2.78 43.61
CA VAL A 12 -21.63 -2.19 44.97
C VAL A 12 -22.74 -1.14 45.06
N ASN A 13 -23.84 -1.52 45.71
CA ASN A 13 -24.88 -0.61 46.18
C ASN A 13 -24.56 -0.18 47.62
N GLY A 14 -24.64 1.12 47.92
CA GLY A 14 -24.56 1.63 49.29
C GLY A 14 -24.12 3.10 49.35
N PRO A 15 -24.79 4.00 50.09
CA PRO A 15 -24.70 5.44 49.84
C PRO A 15 -23.88 6.21 50.89
N ILE A 16 -23.59 7.50 50.61
CA ILE A 16 -23.75 8.69 51.50
C ILE A 16 -22.79 9.85 51.12
N TYR A 17 -23.41 10.98 50.72
CA TYR A 17 -23.06 12.39 50.96
C TYR A 17 -21.65 13.00 50.74
N SER A 18 -21.66 14.01 49.84
CA SER A 18 -21.15 15.40 50.00
C SER A 18 -19.76 15.72 50.55
N GLY A 19 -19.09 16.65 49.86
CA GLY A 19 -18.24 17.67 50.52
C GLY A 19 -16.86 17.84 49.90
N PRO A 20 -16.31 19.06 49.81
CA PRO A 20 -15.09 19.34 49.07
C PRO A 20 -13.83 19.41 49.95
N ASP A 21 -12.70 19.62 49.26
CA ASP A 21 -11.49 20.37 49.64
C ASP A 21 -10.14 19.62 49.61
N ASN A 22 -9.20 20.32 48.96
CA ASN A 22 -7.75 20.39 49.16
C ASN A 22 -6.81 19.18 48.95
N GLN A 23 -5.91 19.43 47.98
CA GLN A 23 -4.44 19.41 48.09
C GLN A 23 -3.68 18.08 48.22
N ASP A 24 -2.77 17.92 47.25
CA ASP A 24 -1.38 17.50 47.41
C ASP A 24 -1.03 16.19 48.15
N SER A 25 -0.86 15.16 47.30
CA SER A 25 0.48 14.60 47.00
C SER A 25 1.01 13.35 47.74
N TRP A 26 1.85 12.60 46.99
CA TRP A 26 2.86 11.60 47.38
C TRP A 26 2.52 10.37 48.24
N LEU A 27 2.96 9.20 47.74
CA LEU A 27 3.61 8.02 48.40
C LEU A 27 3.14 6.72 47.74
N ARG A 28 3.96 5.89 47.06
CA ARG A 28 5.13 5.09 47.52
C ARG A 28 4.88 4.28 48.81
N VAL A 29 4.71 2.95 48.67
CA VAL A 29 5.25 1.93 49.60
C VAL A 29 5.68 0.70 48.77
N SER A 30 6.65 -0.06 49.30
CA SER A 30 7.30 -1.22 48.67
C SER A 30 7.48 -2.36 49.69
N ALA A 31 7.73 -3.59 49.18
CA ALA A 31 8.21 -4.78 49.92
C ALA A 31 7.17 -5.50 50.83
N CYS A 32 7.32 -6.78 51.23
CA CYS A 32 8.48 -7.67 51.14
C CYS A 32 8.15 -9.20 51.14
N LEU A 33 9.09 -9.98 50.56
CA LEU A 33 9.43 -11.42 50.67
C LEU A 33 8.83 -12.32 51.78
N GLN A 34 8.71 -13.65 51.53
CA GLN A 34 9.47 -14.72 52.24
C GLN A 34 9.26 -16.21 51.76
N HIS A 35 10.37 -16.86 51.40
CA HIS A 35 10.82 -18.29 51.43
C HIS A 35 10.04 -19.57 50.92
N PRO A 36 10.77 -20.60 50.38
CA PRO A 36 10.30 -21.96 49.93
C PRO A 36 10.58 -23.06 51.04
N PRO A 37 10.72 -24.41 50.85
CA PRO A 37 10.78 -25.30 49.64
C PRO A 37 10.16 -26.75 49.74
N LEU A 38 10.47 -27.64 48.76
CA LEU A 38 10.60 -29.14 48.76
C LEU A 38 9.63 -30.01 47.90
N ILE A 39 10.24 -30.87 47.04
CA ILE A 39 9.91 -32.30 46.72
C ILE A 39 8.52 -32.63 46.09
N SER A 40 8.37 -33.49 45.06
CA SER A 40 9.27 -34.16 44.09
C SER A 40 8.46 -34.79 42.94
N THR A 41 9.16 -35.33 41.93
CA THR A 41 8.72 -36.40 41.00
C THR A 41 7.40 -36.23 40.22
N LEU A 42 7.51 -35.99 38.92
CA LEU A 42 7.02 -36.94 37.89
C LEU A 42 7.67 -36.63 36.53
N ASP A 43 7.62 -37.61 35.62
CA ASP A 43 8.55 -37.76 34.50
C ASP A 43 7.87 -37.58 33.13
N SER A 44 8.69 -37.26 32.13
CA SER A 44 8.46 -37.44 30.70
C SER A 44 7.50 -36.51 29.92
N GLN A 45 8.03 -36.12 28.75
CA GLN A 45 7.39 -35.65 27.51
C GLN A 45 6.83 -34.22 27.37
N ALA A 46 7.55 -33.46 26.53
CA ALA A 46 7.05 -32.54 25.50
C ALA A 46 6.20 -31.33 25.95
N GLN A 47 6.88 -30.24 26.31
CA GLN A 47 6.36 -28.88 26.10
C GLN A 47 7.46 -27.98 25.55
N GLY A 48 7.28 -27.52 24.30
CA GLY A 48 7.96 -26.32 23.82
C GLY A 48 7.14 -25.10 24.24
N LEU A 49 7.79 -24.05 24.74
CA LEU A 49 7.19 -22.73 24.86
C LEU A 49 8.27 -21.64 24.76
N SER A 50 8.00 -20.73 23.84
CA SER A 50 8.67 -19.44 23.62
C SER A 50 8.83 -18.60 24.90
N LEU A 51 9.90 -17.81 24.98
CA LEU A 51 10.10 -16.84 26.07
C LEU A 51 10.48 -15.46 25.52
N LEU A 52 9.68 -14.45 25.89
CA LEU A 52 9.91 -13.03 25.57
C LEU A 52 11.23 -12.53 26.17
N LEU A 53 11.96 -11.70 25.42
CA LEU A 53 13.12 -10.96 25.91
C LEU A 53 12.83 -9.45 25.89
N VAL A 54 12.48 -8.90 27.06
CA VAL A 54 12.42 -7.45 27.28
C VAL A 54 13.86 -6.93 27.45
N ARG A 55 14.30 -6.04 26.57
CA ARG A 55 15.68 -5.52 26.54
C ARG A 55 15.72 -4.07 27.02
N ALA A 56 16.02 -3.87 28.30
CA ALA A 56 16.30 -2.53 28.84
C ALA A 56 17.77 -2.15 28.56
N ARG A 57 18.01 -1.04 27.85
CA ARG A 57 19.32 -0.38 27.78
C ARG A 57 19.52 0.46 29.05
N VAL A 58 20.68 0.33 29.67
CA VAL A 58 21.21 1.30 30.63
C VAL A 58 22.57 1.73 30.11
N ASP A 59 22.72 3.02 29.80
CA ASP A 59 23.98 3.60 29.37
C ASP A 59 24.99 3.64 30.52
N VAL A 60 26.22 3.22 30.26
CA VAL A 60 27.29 3.18 31.27
C VAL A 60 28.31 4.28 30.97
N ASN A 61 27.99 5.50 31.41
CA ASN A 61 28.89 6.65 31.25
C ASN A 61 28.89 7.57 32.48
N SER A 62 29.40 7.06 33.62
CA SER A 62 30.11 7.86 34.64
C SER A 62 30.56 6.98 35.81
N ASN A 63 31.86 6.95 36.10
CA ASN A 63 32.42 6.17 37.19
C ASN A 63 32.44 6.97 38.50
N ALA A 64 31.27 7.39 38.99
CA ALA A 64 31.15 8.27 40.16
C ALA A 64 29.78 8.18 40.87
N GLN A 65 29.47 7.03 41.51
CA GLN A 65 28.62 6.90 42.72
C GLN A 65 28.39 5.41 43.09
N LEU A 66 29.43 4.75 43.61
CA LEU A 66 29.31 3.43 44.27
C LEU A 66 29.88 3.47 45.69
N GLN A 67 29.44 4.46 46.47
CA GLN A 67 29.66 4.54 47.91
C GLN A 67 28.37 4.92 48.67
N HIS A 68 27.33 4.12 48.48
CA HIS A 68 26.38 3.76 49.53
C HIS A 68 25.74 2.42 49.14
N TRP A 69 24.94 1.83 50.04
CA TRP A 69 24.37 0.48 49.95
C TRP A 69 25.37 -0.64 50.29
N GLY A 70 25.42 -1.01 51.57
CA GLY A 70 26.21 -2.13 52.06
C GLY A 70 25.68 -3.46 51.53
N LEU A 71 26.50 -4.17 50.75
CA LEU A 71 26.19 -5.49 50.21
C LEU A 71 26.91 -6.59 50.99
N ASN A 72 26.13 -7.62 51.35
CA ASN A 72 26.57 -8.71 52.22
C ASN A 72 27.58 -9.66 51.54
N SER A 73 28.31 -10.43 52.35
CA SER A 73 29.55 -11.13 51.96
C SER A 73 29.40 -12.24 50.90
N ASP A 74 28.19 -12.73 50.60
CA ASP A 74 27.98 -13.80 49.63
C ASP A 74 27.89 -13.33 48.16
N ALA A 75 27.59 -12.06 47.88
CA ALA A 75 27.59 -11.52 46.51
C ALA A 75 28.98 -11.64 45.85
N ARG A 76 30.07 -11.54 46.63
CA ARG A 76 31.45 -11.70 46.16
C ARG A 76 31.79 -13.15 45.75
N LYS A 77 31.16 -14.16 46.36
CA LYS A 77 31.39 -15.58 46.01
C LYS A 77 30.76 -15.97 44.67
N ILE A 78 29.60 -15.40 44.33
CA ILE A 78 28.89 -15.69 43.07
C ILE A 78 29.68 -15.14 41.87
N TYR A 79 30.22 -13.92 41.98
CA TYR A 79 31.06 -13.30 40.95
C TYR A 79 32.35 -14.12 40.68
N GLY A 80 32.96 -14.66 41.74
CA GLY A 80 34.16 -15.50 41.66
C GLY A 80 33.96 -16.91 41.05
N ARG A 81 32.71 -17.38 40.89
CA ARG A 81 32.39 -18.64 40.18
C ARG A 81 32.18 -18.43 38.68
N ARG A 82 31.47 -17.37 38.26
CA ARG A 82 31.24 -17.09 36.82
C ARG A 82 32.54 -16.87 36.02
N LYS A 83 33.55 -16.22 36.61
CA LYS A 83 34.84 -15.96 35.93
C LYS A 83 35.65 -17.23 35.60
N ARG A 84 35.41 -18.36 36.30
CA ARG A 84 36.10 -19.65 36.03
C ARG A 84 35.48 -20.44 34.88
N ASN A 85 34.17 -20.35 34.65
CA ASN A 85 33.53 -21.07 33.55
C ASN A 85 33.92 -20.49 32.17
N LEU A 86 34.03 -19.16 32.02
CA LEU A 86 34.49 -18.54 30.77
C LEU A 86 35.91 -18.97 30.35
N VAL A 87 36.83 -19.15 31.29
CA VAL A 87 38.21 -19.59 30.99
C VAL A 87 38.23 -21.04 30.51
N THR A 88 37.32 -21.87 31.01
CA THR A 88 37.20 -23.28 30.61
C THR A 88 36.58 -23.39 29.21
N GLN A 89 35.53 -22.61 28.90
CA GLN A 89 34.96 -22.52 27.56
C GLN A 89 35.95 -21.98 26.52
N LYS A 90 36.70 -20.90 26.82
CA LYS A 90 37.76 -20.40 25.91
C LYS A 90 38.85 -21.44 25.63
N LYS A 91 39.19 -22.32 26.60
CA LYS A 91 40.15 -23.42 26.39
C LYS A 91 39.61 -24.59 25.56
N MET A 92 38.29 -24.84 25.55
CA MET A 92 37.69 -25.85 24.68
C MET A 92 37.61 -25.36 23.23
N LEU A 93 37.17 -24.11 23.00
CA LEU A 93 37.14 -23.48 21.68
C LEU A 93 38.53 -23.44 21.02
N ALA A 94 39.57 -23.07 21.77
CA ALA A 94 40.95 -23.06 21.28
C ALA A 94 41.47 -24.46 20.90
N LYS A 95 41.01 -25.53 21.56
CA LYS A 95 41.35 -26.92 21.19
C LYS A 95 40.60 -27.38 19.94
N GLY A 96 39.33 -27.01 19.79
CA GLY A 96 38.55 -27.29 18.58
C GLY A 96 39.20 -26.68 17.33
N ALA A 97 39.56 -25.39 17.39
CA ALA A 97 40.22 -24.68 16.29
C ALA A 97 41.57 -25.31 15.88
N ALA A 98 42.36 -25.81 16.84
CA ALA A 98 43.64 -26.47 16.54
C ALA A 98 43.46 -27.83 15.83
N ILE A 99 42.43 -28.59 16.18
CA ILE A 99 42.11 -29.88 15.52
C ILE A 99 41.56 -29.62 14.10
N TRP A 100 40.70 -28.61 13.93
CA TRP A 100 40.14 -28.26 12.63
C TRP A 100 41.20 -27.73 11.66
N LYS A 101 42.20 -26.97 12.14
CA LYS A 101 43.33 -26.52 11.32
C LYS A 101 44.16 -27.68 10.77
N LEU A 102 44.45 -28.70 11.59
CA LEU A 102 45.14 -29.91 11.16
C LEU A 102 44.34 -30.72 10.12
N LEU A 103 43.01 -30.69 10.18
CA LEU A 103 42.14 -31.30 9.18
C LEU A 103 42.16 -30.53 7.85
N ILE A 104 42.02 -29.19 7.86
CA ILE A 104 42.14 -28.37 6.64
C ILE A 104 43.49 -28.61 5.95
N GLU A 105 44.59 -28.55 6.70
CA GLU A 105 45.94 -28.74 6.14
C GLU A 105 46.07 -30.14 5.51
N SER A 106 45.49 -31.18 6.12
CA SER A 106 45.48 -32.56 5.59
C SER A 106 44.62 -32.74 4.33
N PHE A 107 43.48 -32.06 4.23
CA PHE A 107 42.57 -32.17 3.07
C PHE A 107 42.96 -31.25 1.90
N SER A 108 43.74 -30.19 2.13
CA SER A 108 44.24 -29.29 1.07
C SER A 108 45.08 -29.97 -0.02
N HIS A 109 45.61 -31.17 0.26
CA HIS A 109 46.50 -31.93 -0.64
C HIS A 109 45.83 -33.12 -1.35
N ALA A 110 44.54 -33.37 -1.10
CA ALA A 110 43.78 -34.43 -1.76
C ALA A 110 42.44 -33.89 -2.28
N GLY A 111 42.34 -33.64 -3.59
CA GLY A 111 41.14 -33.11 -4.23
C GLY A 111 39.97 -34.10 -4.19
N VAL A 112 39.13 -34.00 -3.16
CA VAL A 112 37.97 -34.86 -2.89
C VAL A 112 36.67 -34.06 -3.05
N LYS A 113 35.59 -34.71 -3.49
CA LYS A 113 34.31 -34.04 -3.81
C LYS A 113 33.43 -33.87 -2.57
N ILE A 114 32.63 -32.80 -2.55
CA ILE A 114 31.77 -32.37 -1.43
C ILE A 114 30.87 -33.47 -0.82
N LEU A 115 30.44 -34.47 -1.61
CA LEU A 115 29.62 -35.58 -1.11
C LEU A 115 30.32 -36.48 -0.08
N ASP A 116 31.66 -36.60 -0.14
CA ASP A 116 32.43 -37.40 0.82
C ASP A 116 32.61 -36.69 2.18
N VAL A 117 32.43 -35.37 2.22
CA VAL A 117 32.50 -34.56 3.45
C VAL A 117 31.35 -34.90 4.39
N TRP A 118 30.14 -35.13 3.85
CA TRP A 118 28.95 -35.38 4.66
C TRP A 118 29.03 -36.70 5.44
N ALA A 119 29.45 -37.79 4.76
CA ALA A 119 29.69 -39.08 5.40
C ALA A 119 30.78 -39.03 6.49
N CYS A 120 31.78 -38.15 6.32
CA CYS A 120 32.83 -37.96 7.32
C CYS A 120 32.34 -37.17 8.55
N VAL A 121 31.40 -36.24 8.37
CA VAL A 121 30.74 -35.49 9.47
C VAL A 121 29.83 -36.42 10.29
N GLU A 122 29.00 -37.24 9.64
CA GLU A 122 28.13 -38.21 10.32
C GLU A 122 28.95 -39.22 11.17
N SER A 123 30.05 -39.76 10.64
CA SER A 123 30.94 -40.63 11.42
C SER A 123 31.64 -39.93 12.61
N LEU A 124 31.69 -38.60 12.64
CA LEU A 124 32.32 -37.82 13.71
C LEU A 124 31.33 -37.45 14.83
N ILE A 125 30.06 -37.25 14.49
CA ILE A 125 28.96 -37.05 15.45
C ILE A 125 28.81 -38.31 16.31
N ASP A 126 28.72 -39.49 15.69
CA ASP A 126 28.60 -40.79 16.38
C ASP A 126 29.79 -41.12 17.31
N LYS A 127 30.98 -40.61 17.01
CA LYS A 127 32.21 -40.87 17.79
C LYS A 127 32.50 -39.85 18.89
N THR A 128 31.81 -38.69 18.90
CA THR A 128 32.06 -37.61 19.87
C THR A 128 30.88 -37.32 20.80
N ASN A 129 29.69 -37.85 20.50
CA ASN A 129 28.49 -37.78 21.36
C ASN A 129 28.12 -36.33 21.76
N MET A 130 28.25 -35.40 20.79
CA MET A 130 27.91 -33.99 20.95
C MET A 130 26.44 -33.73 20.63
N GLN A 131 25.67 -33.23 21.62
CA GLN A 131 24.29 -32.80 21.44
C GLN A 131 24.20 -31.27 21.28
N CYS A 132 24.25 -30.77 20.03
CA CYS A 132 23.48 -29.59 19.54
C CYS A 132 23.82 -29.30 18.06
N GLU A 133 22.82 -29.15 17.19
CA GLU A 133 23.02 -28.79 15.76
C GLU A 133 23.23 -27.28 15.53
N GLU A 134 22.76 -26.41 16.44
CA GLU A 134 22.70 -24.96 16.19
C GLU A 134 24.07 -24.27 16.06
N ASP A 135 25.08 -24.73 16.82
CA ASP A 135 26.44 -24.15 16.78
C ASP A 135 27.22 -24.55 15.51
N LEU A 136 26.86 -25.68 14.88
CA LEU A 136 27.45 -26.11 13.61
C LEU A 136 26.94 -25.26 12.44
N ILE A 137 25.63 -24.98 12.40
CA ILE A 137 25.00 -24.15 11.37
C ILE A 137 25.55 -22.72 11.40
N ARG A 138 25.74 -22.13 12.60
CA ARG A 138 26.38 -20.81 12.75
C ARG A 138 27.82 -20.76 12.26
N SER A 139 28.57 -21.84 12.44
CA SER A 139 29.96 -21.94 11.98
C SER A 139 30.05 -22.04 10.45
N ILE A 140 29.09 -22.71 9.80
CA ILE A 140 28.99 -22.80 8.34
C ILE A 140 28.62 -21.45 7.72
N PHE A 141 27.65 -20.73 8.30
CA PHE A 141 27.22 -19.42 7.77
C PHE A 141 28.34 -18.37 7.77
N LEU A 142 29.14 -18.32 8.85
CA LEU A 142 30.28 -17.39 8.98
C LEU A 142 31.49 -17.75 8.09
N LEU A 143 31.52 -18.94 7.49
CA LEU A 143 32.59 -19.34 6.55
C LEU A 143 32.20 -19.12 5.08
N HIS A 144 30.90 -19.10 4.74
CA HIS A 144 30.46 -18.80 3.38
C HIS A 144 30.76 -17.34 2.96
N GLU A 145 30.68 -16.39 3.90
CA GLU A 145 31.14 -15.01 3.69
C GLU A 145 32.67 -14.88 3.56
N ALA A 146 33.45 -15.85 4.05
CA ALA A 146 34.91 -15.83 4.00
C ALA A 146 35.49 -16.47 2.72
N ASP A 147 34.91 -17.57 2.24
CA ASP A 147 35.39 -18.28 1.03
C ASP A 147 35.07 -17.55 -0.28
N THR A 148 34.10 -16.62 -0.29
CA THR A 148 33.75 -15.84 -1.48
C THR A 148 34.84 -14.83 -1.89
N ILE A 149 35.90 -14.67 -1.07
CA ILE A 149 36.97 -13.68 -1.28
C ILE A 149 38.25 -14.26 -1.93
N CYS A 150 38.47 -15.58 -1.97
CA CYS A 150 39.81 -16.13 -2.27
C CYS A 150 39.89 -17.45 -3.07
N GLN A 151 39.56 -17.48 -4.38
CA GLN A 151 40.10 -18.50 -5.33
C GLN A 151 40.34 -18.01 -6.79
N THR A 152 41.37 -17.17 -7.00
CA THR A 152 42.51 -17.33 -7.98
C THR A 152 42.25 -17.57 -9.52
N PRO A 153 43.28 -17.60 -10.41
CA PRO A 153 43.82 -16.38 -11.05
C PRO A 153 44.03 -16.47 -12.59
N LEU A 154 44.17 -15.34 -13.32
CA LEU A 154 44.96 -15.27 -14.57
C LEU A 154 45.26 -13.83 -15.08
N SER A 155 46.54 -13.46 -15.05
CA SER A 155 47.22 -12.39 -15.82
C SER A 155 46.47 -11.10 -16.22
N THR A 156 46.68 -10.00 -15.49
CA THR A 156 47.58 -8.88 -15.90
C THR A 156 47.74 -7.87 -14.75
N GLN A 157 48.75 -6.99 -14.82
CA GLN A 157 49.22 -6.15 -13.70
C GLN A 157 48.17 -5.14 -13.19
N HIS A 158 47.77 -5.24 -11.91
CA HIS A 158 47.26 -4.09 -11.15
C HIS A 158 47.77 -4.08 -9.69
N ARG A 159 47.73 -2.89 -9.08
CA ARG A 159 48.17 -2.61 -7.71
C ARG A 159 47.06 -3.00 -6.72
N GLU A 160 47.42 -3.57 -5.58
CA GLU A 160 46.48 -3.95 -4.51
C GLU A 160 46.81 -3.19 -3.22
N ASP A 161 45.79 -2.53 -2.65
CA ASP A 161 45.85 -1.94 -1.32
C ASP A 161 45.71 -3.02 -0.23
N LYS A 162 46.33 -2.82 0.95
CA LYS A 162 46.39 -3.85 2.00
C LYS A 162 45.85 -3.36 3.34
N LEU A 163 44.89 -4.13 3.87
CA LEU A 163 44.35 -3.97 5.22
C LEU A 163 45.16 -4.83 6.22
N VAL A 164 45.67 -4.24 7.30
CA VAL A 164 46.42 -4.98 8.33
C VAL A 164 45.66 -4.96 9.66
N LEU A 165 45.14 -6.13 10.04
CA LEU A 165 44.50 -6.37 11.34
C LEU A 165 45.50 -6.97 12.33
N ALA A 166 45.48 -6.50 13.58
CA ALA A 166 46.22 -7.12 14.67
C ALA A 166 45.33 -7.23 15.92
N PRO A 167 45.35 -8.37 16.65
CA PRO A 167 44.59 -8.50 17.88
C PRO A 167 45.26 -7.74 19.02
N ASN A 168 44.45 -7.04 19.83
CA ASN A 168 44.90 -6.47 21.09
C ASN A 168 44.92 -7.53 22.23
N SER A 169 45.37 -7.13 23.43
CA SER A 169 45.52 -8.04 24.59
C SER A 169 44.21 -8.65 25.12
N GLU A 170 43.05 -8.23 24.61
CA GLU A 170 41.74 -8.81 24.95
C GLU A 170 41.15 -9.69 23.84
N GLY A 171 41.81 -9.75 22.68
CA GLY A 171 41.42 -10.58 21.52
C GLY A 171 40.47 -9.89 20.54
N ILE A 172 40.37 -8.56 20.57
CA ILE A 172 39.61 -7.78 19.58
C ILE A 172 40.59 -7.38 18.47
N PHE A 173 40.22 -7.63 17.22
CA PHE A 173 40.97 -7.17 16.04
C PHE A 173 40.60 -5.72 15.75
N THR A 174 41.59 -4.84 15.71
CA THR A 174 41.41 -3.46 15.21
C THR A 174 42.26 -3.24 13.96
N VAL A 175 41.71 -2.47 13.01
CA VAL A 175 42.44 -2.01 11.82
C VAL A 175 43.57 -1.11 12.29
N LYS A 176 44.82 -1.51 12.02
CA LYS A 176 46.00 -0.78 12.51
C LYS A 176 46.59 0.17 11.46
N SER A 177 46.33 -0.11 10.19
CA SER A 177 46.67 0.73 9.03
C SER A 177 45.89 0.25 7.80
N ILE A 178 45.47 1.21 6.98
CA ILE A 178 45.13 1.02 5.57
C ILE A 178 46.34 1.54 4.78
N TYR A 179 46.71 0.87 3.69
CA TYR A 179 47.84 1.26 2.85
C TYR A 179 47.35 1.56 1.44
N ASP A 180 47.27 2.85 1.09
CA ASP A 180 47.03 3.36 -0.26
C ASP A 180 48.38 3.42 -1.01
N ALA A 181 48.46 2.80 -2.19
CA ALA A 181 49.68 2.75 -3.00
C ALA A 181 49.87 3.97 -3.93
N SER A 182 48.99 4.97 -3.90
CA SER A 182 49.00 6.15 -4.77
C SER A 182 49.49 7.42 -4.06
N GLU A 183 49.05 7.68 -2.83
CA GLU A 183 49.56 8.74 -1.96
C GLU A 183 49.86 8.20 -0.55
N GLY A 184 51.09 8.44 -0.06
CA GLY A 184 51.64 7.79 1.14
C GLY A 184 51.07 8.28 2.48
N LEU A 185 49.75 8.20 2.67
CA LEU A 185 49.01 8.75 3.81
C LEU A 185 48.77 7.69 4.90
N PHE A 186 49.29 7.93 6.10
CA PHE A 186 49.03 7.09 7.29
C PHE A 186 47.98 7.74 8.20
N ILE A 187 46.74 7.23 8.19
CA ILE A 187 45.68 7.67 9.12
C ILE A 187 45.63 6.74 10.35
N LYS A 188 45.76 7.31 11.55
CA LYS A 188 45.49 6.61 12.82
C LYS A 188 44.05 6.83 13.26
N ALA A 189 43.27 5.76 13.36
CA ALA A 189 41.91 5.80 13.89
C ALA A 189 41.93 5.99 15.43
N SER A 190 41.86 7.24 15.90
CA SER A 190 41.67 7.57 17.33
C SER A 190 41.04 8.94 17.61
N ASP A 191 40.41 9.58 16.62
CA ASP A 191 39.95 10.99 16.71
C ASP A 191 38.54 11.15 16.10
N PRO A 192 37.54 11.77 16.77
CA PRO A 192 36.17 11.88 16.24
C PRO A 192 36.06 12.52 14.85
N ALA A 193 36.93 13.49 14.53
CA ALA A 193 36.98 14.10 13.21
C ALA A 193 37.33 13.10 12.08
N SER A 194 38.04 12.02 12.40
CA SER A 194 38.30 10.94 11.41
C SER A 194 37.03 10.13 11.11
N ILE A 195 36.08 10.01 12.04
CA ILE A 195 34.83 9.27 11.83
C ILE A 195 33.90 10.05 10.89
N GLU A 196 33.80 11.37 11.03
CA GLU A 196 33.07 12.23 10.08
C GLU A 196 33.70 12.18 8.68
N ALA A 197 35.03 12.15 8.58
CA ALA A 197 35.73 11.98 7.30
C ALA A 197 35.47 10.60 6.66
N TYR A 198 35.31 9.53 7.46
CA TYR A 198 34.92 8.21 6.97
C TYR A 198 33.47 8.17 6.46
N SER A 199 32.49 8.78 7.15
CA SER A 199 31.11 8.79 6.62
C SER A 199 30.99 9.64 5.35
N LEU A 200 31.67 10.80 5.29
CA LEU A 200 31.72 11.64 4.10
C LEU A 200 32.34 10.93 2.89
N THR A 201 33.29 10.01 3.10
CA THR A 201 33.89 9.24 2.00
C THR A 201 33.03 8.06 1.56
N GLU A 202 32.31 7.39 2.47
CA GLU A 202 31.31 6.38 2.10
C GLU A 202 30.15 6.98 1.29
N ASP A 203 29.61 8.13 1.71
CA ASP A 203 28.54 8.84 0.99
C ASP A 203 28.99 9.30 -0.42
N LEU A 204 30.23 9.78 -0.55
CA LEU A 204 30.81 10.18 -1.85
C LEU A 204 30.98 8.99 -2.80
N VAL A 205 31.44 7.84 -2.30
CA VAL A 205 31.57 6.61 -3.09
C VAL A 205 30.19 6.09 -3.53
N LEU A 206 29.21 6.10 -2.63
CA LEU A 206 27.83 5.72 -2.96
C LEU A 206 27.24 6.65 -4.03
N LEU A 207 27.44 7.96 -3.91
CA LEU A 207 26.97 8.94 -4.90
C LEU A 207 27.59 8.70 -6.28
N GLN A 208 28.89 8.37 -6.35
CA GLN A 208 29.56 8.01 -7.60
C GLN A 208 29.01 6.72 -8.23
N ILE A 209 28.71 5.70 -7.42
CA ILE A 209 28.08 4.46 -7.90
C ILE A 209 26.67 4.73 -8.45
N VAL A 210 25.87 5.57 -7.77
CA VAL A 210 24.53 5.93 -8.23
C VAL A 210 24.59 6.77 -9.52
N LEU A 211 25.50 7.74 -9.61
CA LEU A 211 25.74 8.50 -10.85
C LEU A 211 26.15 7.58 -12.01
N ALA A 212 27.06 6.63 -11.80
CA ALA A 212 27.49 5.69 -12.83
C ALA A 212 26.33 4.81 -13.34
N ARG A 213 25.42 4.38 -12.45
CA ARG A 213 24.19 3.66 -12.83
C ARG A 213 23.21 4.53 -13.61
N PHE A 214 23.03 5.78 -13.20
CA PHE A 214 22.19 6.75 -13.92
C PHE A 214 22.76 7.04 -15.32
N GLN A 215 24.08 7.21 -15.44
CA GLN A 215 24.78 7.34 -16.72
C GLN A 215 24.62 6.09 -17.60
N GLU A 216 24.64 4.88 -17.05
CA GLU A 216 24.39 3.66 -17.84
C GLU A 216 22.93 3.60 -18.36
N ALA A 217 21.95 3.90 -17.50
CA ALA A 217 20.54 3.99 -17.90
C ALA A 217 20.32 5.06 -19.00
N SER A 218 21.03 6.19 -18.94
CA SER A 218 20.94 7.28 -19.94
C SER A 218 21.33 6.90 -21.37
N LYS A 219 22.04 5.78 -21.56
CA LYS A 219 22.40 5.28 -22.89
C LYS A 219 21.21 4.61 -23.60
N ASN A 220 20.25 4.10 -22.83
CA ASN A 220 19.16 3.25 -23.32
C ASN A 220 17.77 3.91 -23.19
N GLY A 221 17.65 4.99 -22.41
CA GLY A 221 16.41 5.76 -22.27
C GLY A 221 16.61 7.20 -21.80
N ASN A 222 15.57 8.02 -21.97
CA ASN A 222 15.53 9.45 -21.65
C ASN A 222 14.66 9.80 -20.43
N LEU A 223 14.10 8.79 -19.75
CA LEU A 223 13.29 8.98 -18.55
C LEU A 223 13.75 7.98 -17.48
N ILE A 224 14.37 8.47 -16.40
CA ILE A 224 15.14 7.62 -15.47
C ILE A 224 14.75 7.96 -14.03
N PRO A 225 14.44 6.95 -13.19
CA PRO A 225 14.13 7.19 -11.80
C PRO A 225 15.41 7.35 -10.97
N VAL A 226 15.43 8.36 -10.10
CA VAL A 226 16.31 8.41 -8.93
C VAL A 226 15.48 8.15 -7.68
N TYR A 227 16.07 7.49 -6.68
CA TYR A 227 15.35 7.14 -5.46
C TYR A 227 16.21 7.16 -4.20
N ARG A 228 15.54 7.17 -3.04
CA ARG A 228 16.08 6.83 -1.73
C ARG A 228 15.12 5.92 -1.00
N CYS A 229 15.67 4.93 -0.30
CA CYS A 229 14.93 4.02 0.55
C CYS A 229 15.10 4.45 2.02
N ILE A 230 14.00 4.68 2.72
CA ILE A 230 13.95 5.09 4.14
C ILE A 230 13.11 4.12 4.96
N PHE A 231 13.20 4.19 6.29
CA PHE A 231 12.35 3.39 7.18
C PHE A 231 10.90 3.89 7.19
N SER A 232 9.94 2.95 7.24
CA SER A 232 8.50 3.24 7.31
C SER A 232 7.89 2.98 8.69
N ASP A 233 8.69 3.03 9.75
CA ASP A 233 8.28 2.71 11.13
C ASP A 233 7.62 3.91 11.82
N HIS A 234 8.16 5.11 11.64
CA HIS A 234 7.57 6.38 12.07
C HIS A 234 6.75 7.07 10.98
N LEU A 235 7.05 6.80 9.70
CA LEU A 235 6.34 7.37 8.56
C LEU A 235 5.26 6.39 8.07
N THR A 236 3.99 6.75 8.21
CA THR A 236 2.85 6.01 7.64
C THR A 236 2.35 6.66 6.34
N PRO A 237 1.66 5.94 5.43
CA PRO A 237 1.11 6.55 4.21
C PRO A 237 0.18 7.75 4.48
N VAL A 238 -0.64 7.66 5.53
CA VAL A 238 -1.53 8.74 5.98
C VAL A 238 -0.75 9.97 6.47
N LEU A 239 0.39 9.76 7.14
CA LEU A 239 1.25 10.84 7.60
C LEU A 239 2.02 11.47 6.44
N ALA A 240 2.63 10.66 5.57
CA ALA A 240 3.34 11.12 4.39
C ALA A 240 2.43 11.96 3.47
N TYR A 241 1.18 11.53 3.27
CA TYR A 241 0.19 12.34 2.55
C TYR A 241 0.04 13.74 3.13
N ARG A 242 0.03 13.91 4.47
CA ARG A 242 -0.06 15.23 5.12
C ARG A 242 1.25 16.00 5.24
N CYS A 243 2.40 15.32 5.14
CA CYS A 243 3.70 15.98 4.91
C CYS A 243 3.80 16.60 3.51
N LEU A 244 3.13 15.99 2.51
CA LEU A 244 3.10 16.51 1.15
C LEU A 244 1.94 17.51 0.94
N VAL A 245 0.74 17.22 1.42
CA VAL A 245 -0.49 18.00 1.19
C VAL A 245 -1.01 18.58 2.51
N ARG A 246 -0.92 19.90 2.64
CA ARG A 246 -1.40 20.63 3.83
C ARG A 246 -2.90 20.44 4.02
N GLU A 247 -3.40 20.61 5.24
CA GLU A 247 -4.82 20.39 5.55
C GLU A 247 -5.77 21.35 4.82
N ASP A 248 -5.29 22.58 4.58
CA ASP A 248 -5.96 23.64 3.83
C ASP A 248 -5.83 23.49 2.30
N ASP A 249 -4.89 22.68 1.82
CA ASP A 249 -4.60 22.49 0.41
C ASP A 249 -5.56 21.48 -0.25
N ARG A 250 -6.81 21.90 -0.40
CA ARG A 250 -7.95 21.05 -0.85
C ARG A 250 -8.13 20.99 -2.36
N ASP A 251 -7.47 21.88 -3.10
CA ASP A 251 -7.53 21.95 -4.57
C ASP A 251 -6.19 21.57 -5.23
N ALA A 252 -5.10 21.31 -4.47
CA ALA A 252 -3.94 20.63 -5.04
C ALA A 252 -4.29 19.20 -5.47
N PRO A 253 -3.94 18.79 -6.70
CA PRO A 253 -4.11 17.42 -7.14
C PRO A 253 -3.13 16.50 -6.43
N SER A 254 -3.64 15.43 -5.83
CA SER A 254 -2.86 14.52 -5.00
C SER A 254 -3.62 13.24 -4.72
N PHE A 255 -2.90 12.16 -4.41
CA PHE A 255 -3.50 10.87 -4.13
C PHE A 255 -2.80 10.10 -3.00
N LEU A 256 -3.59 9.28 -2.32
CA LEU A 256 -3.15 8.20 -1.44
C LEU A 256 -3.91 6.94 -1.86
N PHE A 257 -3.16 5.97 -2.38
CA PHE A 257 -3.66 4.64 -2.72
C PHE A 257 -3.20 3.64 -1.67
N GLU A 258 -4.15 2.90 -1.11
CA GLU A 258 -3.91 1.77 -0.21
C GLU A 258 -4.71 0.56 -0.69
N SER A 259 -4.27 -0.64 -0.33
CA SER A 259 -4.93 -1.88 -0.74
C SER A 259 -5.15 -2.81 0.45
N VAL A 260 -6.23 -3.59 0.39
CA VAL A 260 -6.54 -4.65 1.36
C VAL A 260 -6.92 -5.91 0.60
N GLU A 261 -6.14 -6.95 0.79
CA GLU A 261 -6.33 -8.25 0.14
C GLU A 261 -7.42 -9.05 0.87
N PRO A 262 -8.41 -9.60 0.13
CA PRO A 262 -9.45 -10.45 0.71
C PRO A 262 -8.85 -11.79 1.17
N GLY A 263 -9.36 -12.32 2.28
CA GLY A 263 -8.82 -13.51 2.94
C GLY A 263 -9.88 -14.27 3.72
N LEU A 264 -9.69 -15.59 3.83
CA LEU A 264 -10.65 -16.52 4.44
C LEU A 264 -10.99 -16.13 5.90
N ASP A 265 -9.98 -16.06 6.76
CA ASP A 265 -10.15 -15.76 8.19
C ASP A 265 -10.13 -14.26 8.50
N ALA A 266 -9.27 -13.50 7.80
CA ALA A 266 -9.13 -12.05 7.95
C ALA A 266 -8.59 -11.42 6.67
N SER A 267 -9.04 -10.20 6.38
CA SER A 267 -8.49 -9.34 5.34
C SER A 267 -7.13 -8.78 5.75
N THR A 268 -6.12 -8.89 4.88
CA THR A 268 -4.74 -8.42 5.13
C THR A 268 -4.47 -7.12 4.40
N ILE A 269 -3.68 -6.21 4.99
CA ILE A 269 -3.19 -5.02 4.27
C ILE A 269 -2.34 -5.51 3.10
N GLY A 270 -2.62 -5.04 1.89
CA GLY A 270 -1.85 -5.39 0.69
C GLY A 270 -0.42 -4.86 0.78
N ARG A 271 0.52 -5.46 0.04
CA ARG A 271 1.95 -5.18 0.22
C ARG A 271 2.33 -3.70 0.08
N TYR A 272 1.65 -2.97 -0.80
CA TYR A 272 2.02 -1.60 -1.17
C TYR A 272 0.95 -0.55 -0.89
N SER A 273 1.41 0.64 -0.51
CA SER A 273 0.66 1.91 -0.58
C SER A 273 1.47 2.93 -1.35
N VAL A 274 0.80 3.83 -2.07
CA VAL A 274 1.46 4.86 -2.88
C VAL A 274 0.88 6.24 -2.57
N VAL A 275 1.75 7.23 -2.46
CA VAL A 275 1.41 8.63 -2.21
C VAL A 275 2.03 9.50 -3.31
N GLY A 276 1.26 10.43 -3.87
CA GLY A 276 1.77 11.45 -4.78
C GLY A 276 1.00 12.77 -4.60
N ALA A 277 1.66 13.89 -4.86
CA ALA A 277 1.08 15.23 -4.69
C ALA A 277 1.77 16.22 -5.62
N GLN A 278 1.06 17.28 -6.02
CA GLN A 278 1.60 18.38 -6.83
C GLN A 278 2.21 17.86 -8.14
N PRO A 279 1.37 17.32 -9.05
CA PRO A 279 1.85 16.79 -10.32
C PRO A 279 2.57 17.86 -11.14
N SER A 280 3.54 17.45 -11.96
CA SER A 280 4.25 18.35 -12.88
C SER A 280 3.34 18.86 -13.99
N MET A 281 2.36 18.06 -14.41
CA MET A 281 1.38 18.42 -15.42
C MET A 281 -0.01 17.90 -15.06
N GLU A 282 -1.06 18.60 -15.48
CA GLU A 282 -2.45 18.14 -15.40
C GLU A 282 -3.15 18.19 -16.76
N ILE A 283 -4.07 17.24 -16.96
CA ILE A 283 -5.01 17.18 -18.07
C ILE A 283 -6.41 17.14 -17.49
N VAL A 284 -7.25 18.11 -17.86
CA VAL A 284 -8.64 18.22 -17.41
C VAL A 284 -9.55 18.35 -18.61
N ALA A 285 -10.39 17.34 -18.84
CA ALA A 285 -11.33 17.32 -19.94
C ALA A 285 -12.74 17.62 -19.46
N LYS A 286 -13.43 18.53 -20.15
CA LYS A 286 -14.87 18.69 -20.05
C LYS A 286 -15.48 18.74 -21.44
N GLU A 287 -16.24 17.70 -21.77
CA GLU A 287 -16.63 17.35 -23.12
C GLU A 287 -15.40 17.44 -24.05
N ASN A 288 -15.53 17.98 -25.26
CA ASN A 288 -14.39 18.08 -26.15
C ASN A 288 -13.36 19.16 -25.79
N MET A 289 -13.54 19.94 -24.70
CA MET A 289 -12.55 20.92 -24.24
C MET A 289 -11.55 20.28 -23.28
N VAL A 290 -10.27 20.26 -23.64
CA VAL A 290 -9.17 19.80 -22.78
C VAL A 290 -8.32 20.98 -22.36
N THR A 291 -8.22 21.22 -21.04
CA THR A 291 -7.23 22.12 -20.43
C THR A 291 -6.00 21.30 -20.05
N ILE A 292 -4.83 21.71 -20.54
CA ILE A 292 -3.53 21.19 -20.11
C ILE A 292 -2.84 22.28 -19.28
N MET A 293 -2.35 21.91 -18.09
CA MET A 293 -1.60 22.80 -17.20
C MET A 293 -0.25 22.19 -16.92
N ASP A 294 0.82 22.81 -17.42
CA ASP A 294 2.20 22.49 -17.08
C ASP A 294 2.62 23.35 -15.89
N HIS A 295 2.85 22.71 -14.75
CA HIS A 295 3.25 23.39 -13.51
C HIS A 295 4.75 23.64 -13.42
N TYR A 296 5.55 23.01 -14.30
CA TYR A 296 6.99 23.22 -14.39
C TYR A 296 7.30 24.48 -15.21
N GLU A 297 6.73 24.58 -16.42
CA GLU A 297 6.83 25.79 -17.26
C GLU A 297 5.90 26.92 -16.80
N GLY A 298 4.90 26.61 -15.97
CA GLY A 298 3.84 27.55 -15.58
C GLY A 298 2.92 27.91 -16.75
N HIS A 299 2.74 26.98 -17.69
CA HIS A 299 1.95 27.17 -18.90
C HIS A 299 0.55 26.56 -18.76
N ARG A 300 -0.45 27.22 -19.36
CA ARG A 300 -1.82 26.70 -19.48
C ARG A 300 -2.27 26.85 -20.92
N MET A 301 -2.72 25.76 -21.51
CA MET A 301 -3.34 25.73 -22.84
C MET A 301 -4.70 25.05 -22.81
N GLU A 302 -5.54 25.41 -23.77
CA GLU A 302 -6.83 24.81 -24.04
C GLU A 302 -6.84 24.32 -25.49
N GLU A 303 -7.23 23.07 -25.72
CA GLU A 303 -7.43 22.52 -27.06
C GLU A 303 -8.75 21.74 -27.15
N ILE A 304 -9.36 21.75 -28.34
CA ILE A 304 -10.54 20.92 -28.63
C ILE A 304 -10.06 19.56 -29.12
N VAL A 305 -10.34 18.50 -28.36
CA VAL A 305 -9.86 17.14 -28.62
C VAL A 305 -11.04 16.18 -28.75
N GLU A 306 -10.95 15.27 -29.72
CA GLU A 306 -12.01 14.29 -29.99
C GLU A 306 -12.06 13.14 -28.96
N ASP A 307 -10.91 12.77 -28.39
CA ASP A 307 -10.74 11.81 -27.29
C ASP A 307 -9.62 12.32 -26.35
N PRO A 308 -9.94 12.76 -25.12
CA PRO A 308 -8.93 13.24 -24.17
C PRO A 308 -7.86 12.21 -23.77
N MET A 309 -8.11 10.91 -23.94
CA MET A 309 -7.12 9.87 -23.62
C MET A 309 -5.93 9.83 -24.60
N GLU A 310 -6.06 10.46 -25.78
CA GLU A 310 -4.94 10.62 -26.72
C GLU A 310 -3.95 11.72 -26.29
N VAL A 311 -4.36 12.66 -25.44
CA VAL A 311 -3.51 13.75 -24.93
C VAL A 311 -2.34 13.23 -24.07
N PRO A 312 -2.54 12.44 -23.00
CA PRO A 312 -1.42 11.89 -22.24
C PRO A 312 -0.59 10.91 -23.08
N ARG A 313 -1.23 10.16 -24.00
CA ARG A 313 -0.53 9.27 -24.96
C ARG A 313 0.45 10.04 -25.85
N ARG A 314 0.03 11.18 -26.39
CA ARG A 314 0.85 12.09 -27.21
C ARG A 314 1.98 12.74 -26.41
N ILE A 315 1.73 13.10 -25.15
CA ILE A 315 2.75 13.68 -24.26
C ILE A 315 3.84 12.65 -23.89
N MET A 316 3.44 11.39 -23.68
CA MET A 316 4.39 10.28 -23.45
C MET A 316 5.12 9.81 -24.73
N GLU A 317 4.81 10.37 -25.91
CA GLU A 317 5.39 9.90 -27.17
C GLU A 317 6.89 10.21 -27.24
N GLY A 318 7.70 9.17 -27.39
CA GLY A 318 9.17 9.28 -27.39
C GLY A 318 9.83 9.13 -26.01
N TRP A 319 9.07 9.05 -24.93
CA TRP A 319 9.61 8.68 -23.62
C TRP A 319 9.99 7.19 -23.59
N LYS A 320 11.18 6.91 -23.06
CA LYS A 320 11.78 5.57 -22.95
C LYS A 320 12.18 5.33 -21.49
N PRO A 321 11.20 5.06 -20.60
CA PRO A 321 11.45 4.83 -19.19
C PRO A 321 12.44 3.68 -18.99
N GLN A 322 13.46 3.88 -18.16
CA GLN A 322 14.35 2.81 -17.73
C GLN A 322 13.85 2.22 -16.41
N LEU A 323 13.59 0.91 -16.42
CA LEU A 323 13.40 0.14 -15.20
C LEU A 323 14.76 -0.12 -14.55
N ILE A 324 14.80 0.02 -13.23
CA ILE A 324 15.94 -0.37 -12.39
C ILE A 324 15.47 -1.43 -11.39
N ASP A 325 16.27 -2.47 -11.19
CA ASP A 325 15.86 -3.67 -10.45
C ASP A 325 15.60 -3.42 -8.95
N GLU A 326 16.07 -2.29 -8.41
CA GLU A 326 15.93 -1.92 -7.00
C GLU A 326 14.59 -1.25 -6.64
N LEU A 327 13.75 -0.90 -7.63
CA LEU A 327 12.42 -0.36 -7.37
C LEU A 327 11.40 -1.48 -7.08
N PRO A 328 10.40 -1.24 -6.20
CA PRO A 328 9.35 -2.21 -5.92
C PRO A 328 8.49 -2.50 -7.17
N GLU A 329 7.90 -3.70 -7.26
CA GLU A 329 6.91 -4.06 -8.29
C GLU A 329 5.52 -3.39 -8.09
N ALA A 330 5.53 -2.07 -7.88
CA ALA A 330 4.37 -1.22 -7.65
C ALA A 330 4.35 -0.04 -8.65
N PHE A 331 3.27 0.76 -8.63
CA PHE A 331 3.24 2.02 -9.35
C PHE A 331 4.32 2.96 -8.77
N CYS A 332 5.31 3.31 -9.58
CA CYS A 332 6.46 4.12 -9.18
C CYS A 332 6.46 5.53 -9.80
N GLY A 333 5.40 5.94 -10.50
CA GLY A 333 5.29 7.23 -11.19
C GLY A 333 4.56 7.10 -12.54
N GLY A 334 3.94 8.19 -12.98
CA GLY A 334 3.14 8.25 -14.22
C GLY A 334 1.85 9.05 -14.04
N TRP A 335 0.85 8.80 -14.90
CA TRP A 335 -0.46 9.46 -14.83
C TRP A 335 -1.33 8.85 -13.73
N VAL A 336 -1.95 9.69 -12.90
CA VAL A 336 -2.92 9.28 -11.86
C VAL A 336 -4.12 10.21 -11.87
N GLY A 337 -5.32 9.65 -11.71
CA GLY A 337 -6.54 10.45 -11.61
C GLY A 337 -7.81 9.63 -11.74
N TYR A 338 -8.83 10.21 -12.37
CA TYR A 338 -10.11 9.55 -12.63
C TYR A 338 -10.66 9.81 -14.04
N PHE A 339 -11.45 8.84 -14.50
CA PHE A 339 -12.24 8.85 -15.71
C PHE A 339 -13.70 8.70 -15.27
N SER A 340 -14.55 9.68 -15.58
CA SER A 340 -16.00 9.59 -15.31
C SER A 340 -16.65 8.46 -16.10
N TYR A 341 -17.86 8.04 -15.71
CA TYR A 341 -18.72 7.20 -16.54
C TYR A 341 -18.94 7.82 -17.92
N ASP A 342 -19.14 9.15 -17.96
CA ASP A 342 -19.34 9.93 -19.19
C ASP A 342 -18.10 9.95 -20.12
N THR A 343 -16.94 9.43 -19.68
CA THR A 343 -15.78 9.13 -20.57
C THR A 343 -16.15 8.18 -21.71
N VAL A 344 -17.16 7.31 -21.52
CA VAL A 344 -17.65 6.42 -22.59
C VAL A 344 -18.16 7.20 -23.81
N ARG A 345 -18.59 8.45 -23.63
CA ARG A 345 -19.12 9.30 -24.71
C ARG A 345 -18.04 9.69 -25.72
N TYR A 346 -16.76 9.67 -25.35
CA TYR A 346 -15.64 9.82 -26.28
C TYR A 346 -15.42 8.57 -27.16
N VAL A 347 -15.90 7.40 -26.73
CA VAL A 347 -15.77 6.14 -27.48
C VAL A 347 -17.05 5.89 -28.30
N GLU A 348 -18.20 5.88 -27.64
CA GLU A 348 -19.52 5.57 -28.23
C GLU A 348 -20.24 6.81 -28.79
N LYS A 349 -19.49 7.75 -29.39
CA LYS A 349 -19.95 9.10 -29.82
C LYS A 349 -21.29 9.13 -30.58
N LYS A 350 -21.54 8.11 -31.41
CA LYS A 350 -22.76 8.00 -32.25
C LYS A 350 -23.99 7.55 -31.48
N LYS A 351 -23.81 6.91 -30.32
CA LYS A 351 -24.87 6.30 -29.52
C LYS A 351 -25.10 7.05 -28.20
N LEU A 352 -24.05 7.63 -27.64
CA LEU A 352 -24.08 8.39 -26.39
C LEU A 352 -23.45 9.79 -26.57
N PRO A 353 -23.94 10.64 -27.51
CA PRO A 353 -23.40 11.99 -27.67
C PRO A 353 -23.65 12.83 -26.41
N PHE A 354 -22.74 13.75 -26.08
CA PHE A 354 -22.89 14.66 -24.93
C PHE A 354 -24.19 15.48 -24.96
N SER A 355 -24.68 15.84 -26.16
CA SER A 355 -25.94 16.55 -26.36
C SER A 355 -27.20 15.73 -26.05
N GLY A 356 -27.08 14.41 -25.94
CA GLY A 356 -28.17 13.50 -25.55
C GLY A 356 -28.05 12.97 -24.12
N ALA A 357 -27.01 13.38 -23.38
CA ALA A 357 -26.80 12.97 -22.00
C ALA A 357 -27.87 13.60 -21.06
N PRO A 358 -28.15 12.97 -19.90
CA PRO A 358 -28.89 13.61 -18.82
C PRO A 358 -28.26 14.95 -18.39
N PRO A 359 -29.02 15.81 -17.68
CA PRO A 359 -28.49 17.05 -17.11
C PRO A 359 -27.23 16.82 -16.26
N ASP A 360 -26.23 17.68 -16.43
CA ASP A 360 -25.07 17.74 -15.54
C ASP A 360 -25.30 18.78 -14.44
N ASP A 361 -25.67 18.31 -13.25
CA ASP A 361 -25.97 19.14 -12.09
C ASP A 361 -24.73 19.52 -11.26
N ARG A 362 -23.59 18.85 -11.51
CA ARG A 362 -22.36 19.00 -10.71
C ARG A 362 -21.22 19.65 -11.48
N ASN A 363 -21.29 19.68 -12.82
CA ASN A 363 -20.29 20.24 -13.72
C ASN A 363 -18.85 19.75 -13.45
N LEU A 364 -18.70 18.49 -13.06
CA LEU A 364 -17.39 17.88 -12.79
C LEU A 364 -16.67 17.58 -14.11
N PRO A 365 -15.33 17.59 -14.16
CA PRO A 365 -14.59 17.08 -15.32
C PRO A 365 -15.00 15.65 -15.68
N ASP A 366 -14.96 15.34 -16.97
CA ASP A 366 -15.20 13.98 -17.43
C ASP A 366 -13.91 13.15 -17.31
N VAL A 367 -12.74 13.78 -17.41
CA VAL A 367 -11.43 13.19 -17.11
C VAL A 367 -10.60 14.21 -16.33
N HIS A 368 -9.93 13.77 -15.25
CA HIS A 368 -8.85 14.51 -14.60
C HIS A 368 -7.66 13.56 -14.42
N LEU A 369 -6.48 13.99 -14.86
CA LEU A 369 -5.21 13.28 -14.69
C LEU A 369 -4.13 14.25 -14.26
N GLY A 370 -3.32 13.86 -13.27
CA GLY A 370 -2.04 14.48 -12.95
C GLY A 370 -0.87 13.58 -13.35
N LEU A 371 0.22 14.17 -13.84
CA LEU A 371 1.50 13.50 -14.08
C LEU A 371 2.36 13.57 -12.82
N TYR A 372 2.65 12.42 -12.23
CA TYR A 372 3.42 12.33 -10.99
C TYR A 372 4.78 11.69 -11.25
N ASP A 373 5.77 12.55 -11.46
CA ASP A 373 7.19 12.19 -11.46
C ASP A 373 7.68 11.90 -10.02
N ASP A 374 7.05 12.53 -9.02
CA ASP A 374 7.33 12.40 -7.60
C ASP A 374 6.32 11.46 -6.91
N VAL A 375 6.79 10.35 -6.35
CA VAL A 375 5.95 9.45 -5.52
C VAL A 375 6.69 8.89 -4.31
N ILE A 376 5.92 8.47 -3.30
CA ILE A 376 6.40 7.68 -2.17
C ILE A 376 5.67 6.34 -2.14
N VAL A 377 6.42 5.25 -2.32
CA VAL A 377 5.92 3.87 -2.31
C VAL A 377 6.30 3.19 -0.99
N PHE A 378 5.31 2.78 -0.20
CA PHE A 378 5.49 2.05 1.05
C PHE A 378 5.44 0.55 0.79
N ASP A 379 6.47 -0.19 1.22
CA ASP A 379 6.45 -1.65 1.30
C ASP A 379 6.18 -2.09 2.75
N HIS A 380 4.95 -2.54 3.00
CA HIS A 380 4.49 -2.95 4.32
C HIS A 380 5.06 -4.27 4.79
N VAL A 381 5.64 -5.08 3.89
CA VAL A 381 6.30 -6.35 4.24
C VAL A 381 7.75 -6.06 4.66
N GLU A 382 8.48 -5.27 3.88
CA GLU A 382 9.89 -4.96 4.13
C GLU A 382 10.11 -3.78 5.10
N LYS A 383 9.05 -3.05 5.47
CA LYS A 383 9.08 -1.87 6.38
C LYS A 383 9.92 -0.70 5.83
N LYS A 384 9.84 -0.52 4.52
CA LYS A 384 10.57 0.48 3.74
C LYS A 384 9.59 1.47 3.10
N ALA A 385 10.04 2.70 2.90
CA ALA A 385 9.42 3.63 1.96
C ALA A 385 10.45 4.06 0.91
N TYR A 386 10.09 3.97 -0.36
CA TYR A 386 10.87 4.43 -1.49
C TYR A 386 10.37 5.82 -1.87
N VAL A 387 11.19 6.86 -1.68
CA VAL A 387 10.96 8.18 -2.25
C VAL A 387 11.58 8.16 -3.65
N ILE A 388 10.77 8.40 -4.68
CA ILE A 388 11.13 8.24 -6.09
C ILE A 388 10.84 9.55 -6.82
N HIS A 389 11.78 9.97 -7.68
CA HIS A 389 11.63 11.08 -8.61
C HIS A 389 12.08 10.62 -10.00
N TRP A 390 11.29 10.91 -11.05
CA TRP A 390 11.64 10.61 -12.44
C TRP A 390 12.25 11.82 -13.16
N VAL A 391 13.45 11.64 -13.70
CA VAL A 391 14.21 12.67 -14.41
C VAL A 391 14.04 12.48 -15.92
N GLN A 392 13.52 13.48 -16.62
CA GLN A 392 13.50 13.52 -18.08
C GLN A 392 14.78 14.18 -18.62
N LEU A 393 15.65 13.41 -19.28
CA LEU A 393 16.96 13.88 -19.74
C LEU A 393 16.88 15.00 -20.79
N ASP A 394 15.84 14.99 -21.63
CA ASP A 394 15.67 15.93 -22.74
C ASP A 394 15.47 17.40 -22.27
N GLN A 395 15.24 17.62 -20.96
CA GLN A 395 15.12 18.94 -20.34
C GLN A 395 16.48 19.56 -19.97
N PHE A 396 17.59 18.82 -20.05
CA PHE A 396 18.90 19.22 -19.51
C PHE A 396 20.03 19.23 -20.56
N SER A 397 21.07 20.01 -20.30
CA SER A 397 22.24 20.12 -21.19
C SER A 397 23.16 18.91 -21.13
N SER A 398 23.11 18.14 -20.04
CA SER A 398 23.99 17.01 -19.76
C SER A 398 23.36 16.02 -18.77
N VAL A 399 23.85 14.78 -18.77
CA VAL A 399 23.38 13.72 -17.86
C VAL A 399 23.76 14.03 -16.41
N GLU A 400 24.90 14.67 -16.18
CA GLU A 400 25.39 15.08 -14.86
C GLU A 400 24.53 16.20 -14.26
N GLU A 401 24.06 17.13 -15.10
CA GLU A 401 23.12 18.19 -14.70
C GLU A 401 21.75 17.60 -14.34
N ALA A 402 21.21 16.74 -15.20
CA ALA A 402 19.96 16.01 -14.96
C ALA A 402 20.00 15.18 -13.66
N PHE A 403 21.09 14.46 -13.42
CA PHE A 403 21.29 13.70 -12.19
C PHE A 403 21.32 14.59 -10.95
N LYS A 404 22.03 15.72 -11.03
CA LYS A 404 22.16 16.67 -9.92
C LYS A 404 20.83 17.32 -9.58
N ASP A 405 20.04 17.71 -10.60
CA ASP A 405 18.71 18.29 -10.39
C ASP A 405 17.76 17.26 -9.77
N GLY A 406 17.69 16.05 -10.34
CA GLY A 406 16.85 14.97 -9.81
C GLY A 406 17.21 14.58 -8.36
N MET A 407 18.49 14.58 -8.03
CA MET A 407 18.93 14.40 -6.64
C MET A 407 18.49 15.56 -5.73
N SER A 408 18.62 16.80 -6.18
CA SER A 408 18.15 17.98 -5.43
C SER A 408 16.63 17.98 -5.24
N ARG A 409 15.86 17.52 -6.24
CA ARG A 409 14.41 17.35 -6.14
C ARG A 409 14.06 16.29 -5.11
N LEU A 410 14.76 15.17 -5.13
CA LEU A 410 14.55 14.09 -4.18
C LEU A 410 14.86 14.51 -2.73
N ASP A 411 15.94 15.26 -2.50
CA ASP A 411 16.26 15.81 -1.17
C ASP A 411 15.19 16.80 -0.69
N SER A 412 14.58 17.56 -1.61
CA SER A 412 13.41 18.41 -1.31
C SER A 412 12.19 17.60 -0.87
N ILE A 413 11.92 16.43 -1.47
CA ILE A 413 10.82 15.55 -1.03
C ILE A 413 11.15 14.91 0.33
N LEU A 414 12.38 14.42 0.52
CA LEU A 414 12.84 13.84 1.78
C LEU A 414 12.74 14.82 2.94
N SER A 415 13.14 16.07 2.75
CA SER A 415 13.05 17.08 3.81
C SER A 415 11.61 17.33 4.29
N ARG A 416 10.60 17.22 3.42
CA ARG A 416 9.17 17.34 3.79
C ARG A 416 8.68 16.18 4.67
N VAL A 417 9.17 14.96 4.43
CA VAL A 417 8.74 13.76 5.19
C VAL A 417 9.60 13.47 6.43
N HIS A 418 10.80 14.04 6.50
CA HIS A 418 11.68 14.00 7.67
C HIS A 418 11.58 15.23 8.57
N ASP A 419 10.74 16.22 8.24
CA ASP A 419 10.60 17.46 9.02
C ASP A 419 10.22 17.19 10.49
N ILE A 420 10.90 17.92 11.38
CA ILE A 420 10.70 17.94 12.84
C ILE A 420 9.29 18.47 13.17
N ALA A 421 8.73 19.34 12.33
CA ALA A 421 7.38 19.90 12.48
C ALA A 421 6.29 18.96 11.92
N THR A 422 6.32 17.68 12.31
CA THR A 422 5.37 16.65 11.86
C THR A 422 3.91 17.11 11.98
N PRO A 423 3.08 17.03 10.91
CA PRO A 423 1.72 17.58 10.93
C PRO A 423 0.84 16.86 11.95
N ARG A 424 0.18 17.63 12.83
CA ARG A 424 -0.73 17.11 13.85
C ARG A 424 -2.06 16.68 13.23
N LEU A 425 -2.14 15.39 12.87
CA LEU A 425 -3.41 14.74 12.58
C LEU A 425 -4.33 14.76 13.82
N PRO A 426 -5.64 15.09 13.68
CA PRO A 426 -6.61 14.95 14.75
C PRO A 426 -6.62 13.50 15.27
N ALA A 427 -6.34 13.31 16.56
CA ALA A 427 -6.09 11.96 17.12
C ALA A 427 -7.29 11.01 16.97
N GLY A 428 -8.50 11.52 17.17
CA GLY A 428 -9.74 10.78 17.02
C GLY A 428 -10.03 9.77 18.14
N SER A 429 -11.29 9.34 18.27
CA SER A 429 -11.64 8.20 19.13
C SER A 429 -12.75 7.36 18.52
N ILE A 430 -12.52 6.04 18.41
CA ILE A 430 -13.50 5.10 17.85
C ILE A 430 -14.50 4.73 18.94
N LYS A 431 -15.66 5.42 18.94
CA LYS A 431 -16.75 5.22 19.91
C LYS A 431 -17.98 4.54 19.30
N LEU A 432 -17.88 4.06 18.06
CA LEU A 432 -19.00 3.49 17.28
C LEU A 432 -18.73 2.04 16.86
N PHE A 433 -19.77 1.21 16.89
CA PHE A 433 -19.75 -0.13 16.30
C PHE A 433 -19.71 -0.03 14.77
N THR A 434 -18.52 -0.17 14.18
CA THR A 434 -18.28 0.06 12.75
C THR A 434 -18.96 -0.95 11.83
N ARG A 435 -19.32 -2.14 12.33
CA ARG A 435 -19.98 -3.23 11.59
C ARG A 435 -21.49 -3.04 11.34
N LEU A 436 -22.07 -1.94 11.81
CA LEU A 436 -23.48 -1.59 11.55
C LEU A 436 -23.55 -0.67 10.33
N PHE A 437 -24.56 -0.84 9.47
CA PHE A 437 -24.87 0.15 8.42
C PHE A 437 -25.11 1.54 9.04
N GLY A 438 -24.81 2.58 8.26
CA GLY A 438 -25.16 3.96 8.62
C GLY A 438 -26.68 4.19 8.60
N PRO A 439 -27.14 5.37 9.02
CA PRO A 439 -28.54 5.75 8.87
C PRO A 439 -28.94 5.77 7.39
N LYS A 440 -30.22 5.53 7.11
CA LYS A 440 -30.81 5.77 5.80
C LYS A 440 -30.61 7.25 5.42
N LEU A 441 -30.24 7.49 4.17
CA LEU A 441 -30.12 8.84 3.61
C LEU A 441 -31.50 9.30 3.08
N GLU A 442 -31.91 10.51 3.45
CA GLU A 442 -33.23 11.05 3.12
C GLU A 442 -33.22 11.86 1.81
N ASN A 443 -32.11 12.54 1.51
CA ASN A 443 -31.94 13.30 0.27
C ASN A 443 -31.39 12.39 -0.83
N SER A 444 -32.21 12.11 -1.86
CA SER A 444 -31.83 11.38 -3.08
C SER A 444 -32.19 12.20 -4.31
N SER A 445 -31.46 11.99 -5.41
CA SER A 445 -31.75 12.58 -6.73
C SER A 445 -33.07 12.09 -7.31
N MET A 446 -33.61 10.97 -6.83
CA MET A 446 -34.91 10.41 -7.22
C MET A 446 -35.68 10.03 -5.96
N THR A 447 -37.00 10.22 -5.96
CA THR A 447 -37.88 9.64 -4.94
C THR A 447 -37.89 8.12 -5.03
N SER A 448 -38.35 7.46 -3.96
CA SER A 448 -38.45 6.01 -3.91
C SER A 448 -39.38 5.46 -5.00
N GLU A 449 -40.41 6.22 -5.35
CA GLU A 449 -41.41 5.90 -6.37
C GLU A 449 -40.83 6.07 -7.78
N GLU A 450 -40.18 7.19 -8.08
CA GLU A 450 -39.52 7.42 -9.37
C GLU A 450 -38.46 6.35 -9.69
N TYR A 451 -37.67 5.92 -8.70
CA TYR A 451 -36.70 4.84 -8.91
C TYR A 451 -37.39 3.49 -9.17
N LYS A 452 -38.48 3.15 -8.46
CA LYS A 452 -39.26 1.94 -8.72
C LYS A 452 -39.88 1.95 -10.12
N ASP A 453 -40.41 3.09 -10.56
CA ASP A 453 -40.99 3.27 -11.88
C ASP A 453 -39.93 3.16 -12.99
N ALA A 454 -38.70 3.61 -12.74
CA ALA A 454 -37.55 3.38 -13.63
C ALA A 454 -37.17 1.89 -13.70
N VAL A 455 -37.19 1.17 -12.57
CA VAL A 455 -36.98 -0.30 -12.54
C VAL A 455 -38.09 -1.03 -13.32
N LEU A 456 -39.35 -0.60 -13.21
CA LEU A 456 -40.45 -1.19 -13.98
C LEU A 456 -40.26 -0.99 -15.49
N GLN A 457 -39.92 0.23 -15.93
CA GLN A 457 -39.63 0.51 -17.34
C GLN A 457 -38.42 -0.29 -17.86
N ALA A 458 -37.36 -0.42 -17.05
CA ALA A 458 -36.23 -1.29 -17.36
C ALA A 458 -36.66 -2.75 -17.57
N LYS A 459 -37.58 -3.27 -16.74
CA LYS A 459 -38.14 -4.62 -16.91
C LYS A 459 -38.97 -4.77 -18.18
N ASP A 460 -39.73 -3.76 -18.59
CA ASP A 460 -40.47 -3.78 -19.86
C ASP A 460 -39.50 -3.90 -21.06
N HIS A 461 -38.38 -3.19 -21.05
CA HIS A 461 -37.32 -3.34 -22.05
C HIS A 461 -36.66 -4.73 -22.03
N ILE A 462 -36.50 -5.35 -20.84
CA ILE A 462 -36.00 -6.72 -20.73
C ILE A 462 -36.98 -7.74 -21.31
N LEU A 463 -38.29 -7.58 -21.02
CA LEU A 463 -39.35 -8.45 -21.55
C LEU A 463 -39.55 -8.27 -23.07
N ALA A 464 -39.29 -7.08 -23.60
CA ALA A 464 -39.26 -6.80 -25.04
C ALA A 464 -38.02 -7.40 -25.75
N GLY A 465 -36.97 -7.74 -25.00
CA GLY A 465 -35.72 -8.28 -25.53
C GLY A 465 -34.71 -7.21 -26.01
N ASP A 466 -34.87 -5.94 -25.61
CA ASP A 466 -33.90 -4.88 -25.89
C ASP A 466 -32.58 -5.10 -25.12
N ILE A 467 -32.70 -5.63 -23.90
CA ILE A 467 -31.61 -5.89 -22.95
C ILE A 467 -31.90 -7.18 -22.15
N PHE A 468 -30.85 -7.78 -21.59
CA PHE A 468 -30.93 -8.86 -20.61
C PHE A 468 -30.84 -8.33 -19.16
N GLN A 469 -30.06 -7.26 -18.98
CA GLN A 469 -29.82 -6.59 -17.69
C GLN A 469 -29.49 -5.11 -17.94
N ILE A 470 -29.87 -4.27 -16.98
CA ILE A 470 -29.46 -2.87 -16.86
C ILE A 470 -29.16 -2.58 -15.39
N VAL A 471 -28.14 -1.77 -15.11
CA VAL A 471 -27.79 -1.36 -13.75
C VAL A 471 -28.17 0.09 -13.57
N LEU A 472 -29.31 0.33 -12.90
CA LEU A 472 -29.81 1.68 -12.58
C LEU A 472 -29.21 2.16 -11.25
N SER A 473 -29.11 3.48 -11.08
CA SER A 473 -28.52 4.12 -9.91
C SER A 473 -29.21 5.41 -9.52
N GLN A 474 -29.05 5.80 -8.25
CA GLN A 474 -29.51 7.07 -7.71
C GLN A 474 -28.42 7.68 -6.79
N ARG A 475 -28.35 9.01 -6.73
CA ARG A 475 -27.35 9.74 -5.95
C ARG A 475 -27.97 10.30 -4.68
N PHE A 476 -27.42 9.93 -3.53
CA PHE A 476 -27.79 10.47 -2.23
C PHE A 476 -26.87 11.63 -1.82
N GLU A 477 -27.40 12.60 -1.06
CA GLU A 477 -26.65 13.71 -0.46
C GLU A 477 -26.55 13.54 1.06
N ARG A 478 -25.38 13.84 1.65
CA ARG A 478 -25.24 14.03 3.10
C ARG A 478 -24.47 15.30 3.48
N ARG A 479 -25.10 16.05 4.39
CA ARG A 479 -24.52 17.12 5.23
C ARG A 479 -23.37 16.63 6.11
N THR A 480 -22.19 17.25 6.14
CA THR A 480 -21.19 16.98 7.19
C THR A 480 -20.20 18.15 7.42
N TYR A 481 -19.58 18.20 8.61
CA TYR A 481 -18.45 19.10 8.93
C TYR A 481 -17.12 18.35 9.11
N ALA A 482 -17.13 17.02 8.98
CA ALA A 482 -15.91 16.22 8.96
C ALA A 482 -15.15 16.47 7.65
N ASP A 483 -13.83 16.56 7.72
CA ASP A 483 -13.00 16.77 6.52
C ASP A 483 -12.99 15.48 5.66
N PRO A 484 -13.00 15.57 4.31
CA PRO A 484 -12.93 14.40 3.45
C PRO A 484 -11.79 13.44 3.78
N PHE A 485 -10.64 13.94 4.26
CA PHE A 485 -9.53 13.09 4.69
C PHE A 485 -9.78 12.39 6.03
N GLU A 486 -10.54 13.00 6.94
CA GLU A 486 -11.02 12.35 8.15
C GLU A 486 -12.03 11.25 7.82
N ILE A 487 -12.90 11.49 6.84
CA ILE A 487 -13.86 10.51 6.32
C ILE A 487 -13.12 9.36 5.62
N TYR A 488 -12.03 9.62 4.89
CA TYR A 488 -11.13 8.58 4.37
C TYR A 488 -10.50 7.75 5.49
N ARG A 489 -9.93 8.41 6.53
CA ARG A 489 -9.36 7.73 7.70
C ARG A 489 -10.38 6.83 8.40
N ALA A 490 -11.64 7.25 8.45
CA ALA A 490 -12.75 6.45 8.96
C ALA A 490 -13.16 5.31 8.01
N LEU A 491 -13.19 5.55 6.70
CA LEU A 491 -13.57 4.55 5.68
C LEU A 491 -12.61 3.35 5.67
N ARG A 492 -11.30 3.58 5.88
CA ARG A 492 -10.28 2.52 6.08
C ARG A 492 -10.62 1.55 7.23
N ILE A 493 -11.41 1.98 8.21
CA ILE A 493 -11.83 1.19 9.38
C ILE A 493 -13.20 0.53 9.13
N VAL A 494 -14.11 1.25 8.47
CA VAL A 494 -15.50 0.81 8.24
C VAL A 494 -15.61 -0.19 7.10
N ASN A 495 -14.88 0.02 5.99
CA ASN A 495 -15.03 -0.81 4.79
C ASN A 495 -13.69 -0.98 4.03
N PRO A 496 -12.66 -1.59 4.65
CA PRO A 496 -11.40 -1.87 3.99
C PRO A 496 -11.60 -2.75 2.75
N SER A 497 -11.05 -2.33 1.61
CA SER A 497 -11.27 -2.96 0.29
C SER A 497 -9.98 -2.98 -0.55
N PRO A 498 -9.89 -3.78 -1.63
CA PRO A 498 -8.72 -3.86 -2.51
C PRO A 498 -8.25 -2.53 -3.07
N TYR A 499 -9.17 -1.59 -3.31
CA TYR A 499 -8.86 -0.23 -3.78
C TYR A 499 -9.38 0.81 -2.80
N MET A 500 -8.57 1.13 -1.80
CA MET A 500 -8.76 2.30 -0.94
C MET A 500 -8.12 3.52 -1.60
N THR A 501 -8.85 4.62 -1.70
CA THR A 501 -8.35 5.83 -2.35
C THR A 501 -8.83 7.09 -1.68
N TYR A 502 -7.89 8.00 -1.46
CA TYR A 502 -8.15 9.43 -1.34
C TYR A 502 -7.51 10.11 -2.55
N LEU A 503 -8.32 10.72 -3.42
CA LEU A 503 -7.85 11.42 -4.61
C LEU A 503 -8.44 12.83 -4.61
N GLN A 504 -7.57 13.83 -4.52
CA GLN A 504 -7.91 15.22 -4.81
C GLN A 504 -7.69 15.45 -6.30
N ALA A 505 -8.74 15.88 -6.99
CA ALA A 505 -8.75 16.23 -8.40
C ALA A 505 -9.41 17.61 -8.57
N ARG A 506 -9.19 18.30 -9.70
CA ARG A 506 -9.81 19.61 -9.89
C ARG A 506 -11.32 19.50 -9.93
N GLY A 507 -11.99 20.27 -9.05
CA GLY A 507 -13.44 20.28 -8.90
C GLY A 507 -14.02 19.19 -8.00
N CYS A 508 -13.25 18.20 -7.54
CA CYS A 508 -13.76 17.20 -6.59
C CYS A 508 -12.69 16.40 -5.84
N ILE A 509 -13.04 15.98 -4.62
CA ILE A 509 -12.29 14.99 -3.85
C ILE A 509 -13.06 13.66 -3.87
N LEU A 510 -12.38 12.57 -4.23
CA LEU A 510 -12.92 11.21 -4.24
C LEU A 510 -12.39 10.46 -3.01
N VAL A 511 -13.31 9.90 -2.22
CA VAL A 511 -13.02 9.07 -1.04
C VAL A 511 -13.64 7.69 -1.28
N ALA A 512 -12.82 6.70 -1.63
CA ALA A 512 -13.29 5.42 -2.17
C ALA A 512 -12.78 4.19 -1.41
N SER A 513 -13.60 3.14 -1.45
CA SER A 513 -13.30 1.78 -0.99
C SER A 513 -13.85 0.75 -1.98
N SER A 514 -13.33 0.78 -3.21
CA SER A 514 -13.87 -0.05 -4.29
C SER A 514 -13.47 -1.52 -4.14
N PRO A 515 -14.40 -2.47 -4.35
CA PRO A 515 -14.12 -3.89 -4.33
C PRO A 515 -13.59 -4.42 -5.68
N GLU A 516 -13.75 -3.68 -6.78
CA GLU A 516 -13.75 -4.21 -8.15
C GLU A 516 -12.75 -3.50 -9.09
N ILE A 517 -12.14 -4.28 -9.99
CA ILE A 517 -11.23 -3.80 -11.05
C ILE A 517 -12.06 -3.38 -12.26
N LEU A 518 -11.86 -2.15 -12.77
CA LEU A 518 -12.40 -1.78 -14.08
C LEU A 518 -11.57 -2.46 -15.17
N THR A 519 -10.26 -2.16 -15.19
CA THR A 519 -9.28 -2.86 -16.02
C THR A 519 -7.88 -2.73 -15.41
N ARG A 520 -7.06 -3.76 -15.60
CA ARG A 520 -5.65 -3.77 -15.24
C ARG A 520 -4.84 -4.30 -16.42
N VAL A 521 -3.71 -3.66 -16.71
CA VAL A 521 -2.70 -4.15 -17.66
C VAL A 521 -1.38 -4.21 -16.91
N LYS A 522 -0.78 -5.39 -16.74
CA LYS A 522 0.56 -5.54 -16.14
C LYS A 522 1.42 -6.44 -17.00
N LYS A 523 2.57 -5.96 -17.47
CA LYS A 523 3.49 -6.66 -18.39
C LYS A 523 2.71 -7.26 -19.59
N GLU A 524 2.01 -6.37 -20.32
CA GLU A 524 1.10 -6.67 -21.45
C GLU A 524 -0.12 -7.58 -21.14
N LYS A 525 -0.27 -8.12 -19.93
CA LYS A 525 -1.42 -8.95 -19.55
C LYS A 525 -2.59 -8.07 -19.11
N ILE A 526 -3.64 -8.05 -19.93
CA ILE A 526 -4.94 -7.46 -19.59
C ILE A 526 -5.65 -8.38 -18.58
N THR A 527 -6.27 -7.79 -17.56
CA THR A 527 -7.09 -8.48 -16.57
C THR A 527 -8.37 -7.67 -16.29
N ASN A 528 -9.52 -8.34 -16.42
CA ASN A 528 -10.81 -7.87 -15.93
C ASN A 528 -11.35 -8.89 -14.92
N ARG A 529 -11.97 -8.41 -13.84
CA ARG A 529 -12.49 -9.26 -12.75
C ARG A 529 -13.90 -8.81 -12.37
N PRO A 530 -14.94 -9.26 -13.09
CA PRO A 530 -16.32 -8.97 -12.70
C PRO A 530 -16.63 -9.59 -11.34
N LEU A 531 -17.37 -8.85 -10.53
CA LEU A 531 -17.94 -9.31 -9.27
C LEU A 531 -19.47 -9.27 -9.36
N ALA A 532 -20.13 -10.36 -8.97
CA ALA A 532 -21.58 -10.43 -8.81
C ALA A 532 -21.92 -11.34 -7.62
N GLY A 533 -23.20 -11.48 -7.28
CA GLY A 533 -23.63 -12.36 -6.18
C GLY A 533 -23.09 -11.93 -4.82
N THR A 534 -23.86 -11.15 -4.07
CA THR A 534 -23.44 -10.67 -2.74
C THR A 534 -24.18 -11.38 -1.62
N ILE A 535 -23.45 -12.05 -0.72
CA ILE A 535 -24.02 -12.56 0.54
C ILE A 535 -23.18 -12.08 1.74
N ARG A 536 -23.82 -11.93 2.90
CA ARG A 536 -23.13 -11.56 4.14
C ARG A 536 -22.14 -12.64 4.57
N ARG A 537 -21.09 -12.26 5.31
CA ARG A 537 -20.28 -13.25 6.07
C ARG A 537 -21.13 -13.88 7.19
N GLY A 538 -20.92 -15.17 7.43
CA GLY A 538 -21.53 -15.91 8.53
C GLY A 538 -20.97 -15.50 9.89
N LYS A 539 -21.77 -15.64 10.96
CA LYS A 539 -21.34 -15.36 12.34
C LYS A 539 -20.41 -16.43 12.91
N THR A 540 -20.35 -17.59 12.26
CA THR A 540 -19.47 -18.71 12.58
C THR A 540 -18.89 -19.30 11.29
N PRO A 541 -17.72 -19.96 11.30
CA PRO A 541 -17.16 -20.59 10.11
C PRO A 541 -18.09 -21.62 9.44
N LYS A 542 -18.96 -22.28 10.22
CA LYS A 542 -19.97 -23.22 9.70
C LYS A 542 -21.12 -22.50 8.97
N GLU A 543 -21.55 -21.35 9.48
CA GLU A 543 -22.54 -20.50 8.79
C GLU A 543 -21.92 -19.89 7.53
N ASP A 544 -20.65 -19.46 7.58
CA ASP A 544 -19.95 -18.86 6.45
C ASP A 544 -19.83 -19.83 5.26
N ILE A 545 -19.38 -21.07 5.50
CA ILE A 545 -19.32 -22.14 4.49
C ILE A 545 -20.73 -22.55 3.99
N MET A 546 -21.77 -22.39 4.81
CA MET A 546 -23.15 -22.63 4.37
C MET A 546 -23.63 -21.54 3.42
N LEU A 547 -23.40 -20.27 3.76
CA LEU A 547 -23.76 -19.11 2.94
C LEU A 547 -22.96 -19.07 1.63
N GLU A 548 -21.69 -19.48 1.65
CA GLU A 548 -20.85 -19.67 0.46
C GLU A 548 -21.49 -20.66 -0.52
N LYS A 549 -21.92 -21.83 -0.01
CA LYS A 549 -22.60 -22.85 -0.80
C LYS A 549 -23.99 -22.41 -1.26
N GLU A 550 -24.71 -21.66 -0.44
CA GLU A 550 -26.02 -21.10 -0.80
C GLU A 550 -25.87 -20.16 -2.00
N LEU A 551 -24.90 -19.23 -1.95
CA LEU A 551 -24.59 -18.31 -3.04
C LEU A 551 -24.14 -19.02 -4.33
N LEU A 552 -23.31 -20.05 -4.24
CA LEU A 552 -22.89 -20.85 -5.41
C LEU A 552 -23.97 -21.80 -5.97
N ASN A 553 -25.08 -22.01 -5.26
CA ASN A 553 -26.24 -22.76 -5.74
C ASN A 553 -27.42 -21.86 -6.15
N ASP A 554 -27.34 -20.55 -5.91
CA ASP A 554 -28.31 -19.58 -6.40
C ASP A 554 -28.19 -19.44 -7.92
N GLN A 555 -29.15 -20.04 -8.64
CA GLN A 555 -29.18 -20.06 -10.09
C GLN A 555 -29.33 -18.67 -10.72
N LYS A 556 -29.96 -17.71 -10.03
CA LYS A 556 -30.06 -16.32 -10.50
C LYS A 556 -28.70 -15.66 -10.46
N GLN A 557 -28.06 -15.67 -9.28
CA GLN A 557 -26.76 -15.02 -9.07
C GLN A 557 -25.66 -15.64 -9.95
N CYS A 558 -25.69 -16.97 -10.14
CA CYS A 558 -24.77 -17.65 -11.04
C CYS A 558 -25.01 -17.28 -12.52
N ALA A 559 -26.26 -17.19 -12.97
CA ALA A 559 -26.57 -16.81 -14.35
C ALA A 559 -26.17 -15.36 -14.67
N GLU A 560 -26.46 -14.42 -13.74
CA GLU A 560 -26.02 -13.03 -13.83
C GLU A 560 -24.48 -12.94 -13.92
N HIS A 561 -23.79 -13.64 -13.02
CA HIS A 561 -22.33 -13.67 -13.00
C HIS A 561 -21.72 -14.21 -14.31
N ILE A 562 -22.26 -15.29 -14.88
CA ILE A 562 -21.79 -15.84 -16.15
C ILE A 562 -21.97 -14.84 -17.31
N MET A 563 -23.09 -14.12 -17.35
CA MET A 563 -23.31 -13.07 -18.36
C MET A 563 -22.29 -11.94 -18.24
N LEU A 564 -21.95 -11.53 -17.02
CA LEU A 564 -20.92 -10.52 -16.76
C LEU A 564 -19.50 -11.01 -17.13
N VAL A 565 -19.20 -12.30 -16.94
CA VAL A 565 -17.97 -12.94 -17.45
C VAL A 565 -17.90 -12.86 -18.97
N ASP A 566 -19.00 -13.13 -19.68
CA ASP A 566 -19.03 -13.05 -21.14
C ASP A 566 -18.90 -11.61 -21.67
N LEU A 567 -19.44 -10.61 -20.96
CA LEU A 567 -19.15 -9.19 -21.26
C LEU A 567 -17.65 -8.88 -21.06
N GLY A 568 -17.06 -9.30 -19.94
CA GLY A 568 -15.63 -9.13 -19.67
C GLY A 568 -14.75 -9.80 -20.74
N ARG A 569 -15.14 -10.99 -21.23
CA ARG A 569 -14.47 -11.67 -22.36
C ARG A 569 -14.59 -10.89 -23.67
N ASN A 570 -15.71 -10.25 -23.94
CA ASN A 570 -15.88 -9.39 -25.11
C ASN A 570 -14.98 -8.15 -25.03
N ASP A 571 -15.01 -7.44 -23.90
CA ASP A 571 -14.21 -6.22 -23.69
C ASP A 571 -12.71 -6.48 -23.75
N VAL A 572 -12.22 -7.50 -23.05
CA VAL A 572 -10.81 -7.95 -23.14
C VAL A 572 -10.49 -8.42 -24.56
N GLY A 573 -11.42 -9.11 -25.23
CA GLY A 573 -11.25 -9.64 -26.58
C GLY A 573 -11.08 -8.58 -27.68
N LYS A 574 -11.67 -7.39 -27.54
CA LYS A 574 -11.51 -6.28 -28.51
C LYS A 574 -10.06 -5.82 -28.70
N VAL A 575 -9.23 -5.99 -27.67
CA VAL A 575 -7.87 -5.43 -27.57
C VAL A 575 -6.79 -6.50 -27.34
N SER A 576 -7.19 -7.77 -27.29
CA SER A 576 -6.28 -8.90 -27.07
C SER A 576 -5.81 -9.55 -28.38
N LYS A 577 -4.67 -10.25 -28.31
CA LYS A 577 -4.18 -11.15 -29.36
C LYS A 577 -5.21 -12.26 -29.62
N PRO A 578 -5.52 -12.61 -30.89
CA PRO A 578 -6.46 -13.68 -31.21
C PRO A 578 -6.09 -15.01 -30.52
N GLY A 579 -7.01 -15.56 -29.74
CA GLY A 579 -6.79 -16.81 -28.99
C GLY A 579 -6.10 -16.67 -27.64
N SER A 580 -5.63 -15.47 -27.22
CA SER A 580 -5.03 -15.30 -25.89
C SER A 580 -6.06 -15.20 -24.76
N VAL A 581 -7.32 -14.86 -25.08
CA VAL A 581 -8.37 -14.58 -24.07
C VAL A 581 -8.74 -15.84 -23.30
N LYS A 582 -8.61 -15.81 -21.97
CA LYS A 582 -8.82 -16.95 -21.07
C LYS A 582 -9.67 -16.54 -19.88
N VAL A 583 -10.44 -17.49 -19.35
CA VAL A 583 -11.06 -17.38 -18.03
C VAL A 583 -10.19 -18.20 -17.07
N GLU A 584 -9.33 -17.54 -16.30
CA GLU A 584 -8.35 -18.18 -15.41
C GLU A 584 -9.00 -18.70 -14.12
N LYS A 585 -10.06 -18.03 -13.67
CA LYS A 585 -10.89 -18.44 -12.54
C LYS A 585 -12.35 -18.19 -12.90
N LEU A 586 -13.21 -19.17 -12.65
CA LEU A 586 -14.65 -19.10 -12.89
C LEU A 586 -15.40 -19.39 -11.58
N MET A 587 -16.37 -18.53 -11.24
CA MET A 587 -17.22 -18.61 -10.04
C MET A 587 -16.47 -18.94 -8.74
N ASN A 588 -15.33 -18.30 -8.52
CA ASN A 588 -14.60 -18.40 -7.25
C ASN A 588 -15.20 -17.44 -6.22
N ILE A 589 -15.27 -17.84 -4.94
CA ILE A 589 -15.70 -16.92 -3.88
C ILE A 589 -14.53 -16.07 -3.37
N GLU A 590 -14.74 -14.76 -3.28
CA GLU A 590 -13.83 -13.82 -2.61
C GLU A 590 -14.45 -13.32 -1.31
N HIS A 591 -13.74 -13.55 -0.19
CA HIS A 591 -14.19 -13.24 1.16
C HIS A 591 -13.68 -11.86 1.59
N TYR A 592 -14.59 -10.91 1.74
CA TYR A 592 -14.31 -9.58 2.29
C TYR A 592 -14.69 -9.55 3.78
N SER A 593 -14.44 -8.43 4.46
CA SER A 593 -14.60 -8.33 5.91
C SER A 593 -16.06 -8.45 6.38
N HIS A 594 -17.05 -8.14 5.53
CA HIS A 594 -18.49 -8.10 5.88
C HIS A 594 -19.39 -8.88 4.90
N VAL A 595 -18.94 -9.08 3.67
CA VAL A 595 -19.64 -9.82 2.60
C VAL A 595 -18.67 -10.77 1.90
N MET A 596 -19.19 -11.69 1.10
CA MET A 596 -18.45 -12.44 0.10
C MET A 596 -19.12 -12.28 -1.27
N HIS A 597 -18.31 -12.36 -2.33
CA HIS A 597 -18.74 -12.13 -3.71
C HIS A 597 -18.37 -13.32 -4.62
N ILE A 598 -19.20 -13.61 -5.62
CA ILE A 598 -18.79 -14.44 -6.75
C ILE A 598 -17.85 -13.61 -7.63
N SER A 599 -16.68 -14.18 -7.93
CA SER A 599 -15.60 -13.56 -8.69
C SER A 599 -15.19 -14.46 -9.84
N SER A 600 -14.71 -13.85 -10.92
CA SER A 600 -14.06 -14.57 -12.02
C SER A 600 -12.98 -13.69 -12.63
N THR A 601 -11.91 -14.30 -13.13
CA THR A 601 -10.77 -13.58 -13.70
C THR A 601 -10.70 -13.87 -15.19
N VAL A 602 -10.97 -12.84 -16.01
CA VAL A 602 -10.80 -12.86 -17.46
C VAL A 602 -9.49 -12.18 -17.80
N THR A 603 -8.65 -12.83 -18.61
CA THR A 603 -7.33 -12.32 -19.00
C THR A 603 -7.10 -12.41 -20.49
N GLY A 604 -6.17 -11.61 -21.00
CA GLY A 604 -5.71 -11.64 -22.39
C GLY A 604 -4.33 -10.99 -22.52
N GLU A 605 -3.65 -11.24 -23.63
CA GLU A 605 -2.38 -10.57 -23.96
C GLU A 605 -2.70 -9.41 -24.89
N LEU A 606 -2.25 -8.20 -24.54
CA LEU A 606 -2.45 -6.99 -25.31
C LEU A 606 -1.87 -7.13 -26.73
N LEU A 607 -2.60 -6.64 -27.73
CA LEU A 607 -2.16 -6.66 -29.13
C LEU A 607 -0.95 -5.74 -29.34
N ASP A 608 0.05 -6.16 -30.13
CA ASP A 608 1.41 -5.56 -30.24
C ASP A 608 1.50 -4.08 -30.70
N LYS A 609 0.36 -3.42 -30.94
CA LYS A 609 0.26 -2.00 -31.34
C LYS A 609 -0.67 -1.18 -30.45
N LEU A 610 -1.28 -1.83 -29.45
CA LEU A 610 -2.20 -1.22 -28.51
C LEU A 610 -1.49 -0.97 -27.18
N THR A 611 -2.02 -0.02 -26.42
CA THR A 611 -1.51 0.41 -25.13
C THR A 611 -2.54 0.18 -24.03
N SER A 612 -2.17 0.42 -22.77
CA SER A 612 -3.12 0.44 -21.65
C SER A 612 -4.28 1.42 -21.88
N TRP A 613 -4.05 2.56 -22.53
CA TRP A 613 -5.11 3.50 -22.95
C TRP A 613 -6.15 2.84 -23.87
N ASP A 614 -5.71 2.00 -24.81
CA ASP A 614 -6.61 1.26 -25.70
C ASP A 614 -7.43 0.21 -24.94
N ALA A 615 -6.82 -0.46 -23.96
CA ALA A 615 -7.53 -1.40 -23.08
C ALA A 615 -8.53 -0.71 -22.15
N LEU A 616 -8.24 0.52 -21.69
CA LEU A 616 -9.17 1.34 -20.92
C LEU A 616 -10.37 1.77 -21.77
N ARG A 617 -10.14 2.27 -23.00
CA ARG A 617 -11.21 2.61 -23.96
C ARG A 617 -12.14 1.42 -24.24
N ALA A 618 -11.62 0.20 -24.35
CA ALA A 618 -12.42 -0.99 -24.60
C ALA A 618 -13.25 -1.45 -23.38
N ALA A 619 -12.76 -1.20 -22.17
CA ALA A 619 -13.38 -1.61 -20.91
C ALA A 619 -14.46 -0.64 -20.40
N LEU A 620 -14.36 0.66 -20.70
CA LEU A 620 -15.24 1.70 -20.17
C LEU A 620 -16.70 1.63 -20.69
N PRO A 621 -17.71 1.76 -19.80
CA PRO A 621 -17.75 1.24 -18.44
C PRO A 621 -17.93 -0.29 -18.47
N VAL A 622 -17.59 -1.00 -17.40
CA VAL A 622 -17.77 -2.47 -17.36
C VAL A 622 -19.26 -2.87 -17.24
N GLY A 623 -19.55 -4.12 -17.58
CA GLY A 623 -20.92 -4.67 -17.56
C GLY A 623 -21.62 -4.58 -16.20
N THR A 624 -20.88 -4.73 -15.10
CA THR A 624 -21.37 -4.73 -13.71
C THR A 624 -22.00 -3.41 -13.25
N VAL A 625 -21.84 -2.34 -14.02
CA VAL A 625 -22.41 -1.01 -13.75
C VAL A 625 -23.18 -0.42 -14.94
N SER A 626 -23.35 -1.17 -16.02
CA SER A 626 -24.06 -0.71 -17.22
C SER A 626 -25.18 -1.68 -17.59
N GLY A 627 -24.83 -2.85 -18.12
CA GLY A 627 -25.77 -3.91 -18.45
C GLY A 627 -25.38 -4.69 -19.70
N ALA A 628 -26.34 -5.45 -20.23
CA ALA A 628 -26.16 -6.34 -21.37
C ALA A 628 -27.36 -6.23 -22.32
N PRO A 629 -27.18 -5.98 -23.63
CA PRO A 629 -25.95 -5.53 -24.30
C PRO A 629 -25.53 -4.12 -23.85
N LYS A 630 -24.23 -3.93 -23.57
CA LYS A 630 -23.65 -2.73 -22.94
C LYS A 630 -24.19 -1.40 -23.50
N VAL A 631 -24.04 -1.16 -24.80
CA VAL A 631 -24.42 0.12 -25.42
C VAL A 631 -25.93 0.39 -25.32
N LYS A 632 -26.77 -0.63 -25.47
CA LYS A 632 -28.23 -0.47 -25.38
C LYS A 632 -28.68 -0.21 -23.94
N ALA A 633 -28.05 -0.87 -22.96
CA ALA A 633 -28.28 -0.57 -21.55
C ALA A 633 -27.89 0.88 -21.22
N MET A 634 -26.78 1.39 -21.75
CA MET A 634 -26.38 2.80 -21.55
C MET A 634 -27.33 3.81 -22.22
N GLU A 635 -27.84 3.53 -23.42
CA GLU A 635 -28.89 4.35 -24.06
C GLU A 635 -30.15 4.46 -23.18
N LEU A 636 -30.47 3.42 -22.40
CA LEU A 636 -31.62 3.39 -21.49
C LEU A 636 -31.30 4.01 -20.12
N ILE A 637 -30.07 3.89 -19.62
CA ILE A 637 -29.59 4.63 -18.43
C ILE A 637 -29.75 6.14 -18.66
N ASP A 638 -29.36 6.65 -19.83
CA ASP A 638 -29.53 8.07 -20.20
C ASP A 638 -31.01 8.53 -20.30
N GLN A 639 -31.97 7.60 -20.37
CA GLN A 639 -33.41 7.88 -20.38
C GLN A 639 -34.07 7.76 -19.01
N LEU A 640 -33.53 6.87 -18.15
CA LEU A 640 -34.12 6.48 -16.87
C LEU A 640 -33.46 7.15 -15.65
N GLU A 641 -32.20 7.61 -15.78
CA GLU A 641 -31.52 8.39 -14.74
C GLU A 641 -31.65 9.91 -14.95
N VAL A 642 -31.85 10.63 -13.85
CA VAL A 642 -32.19 12.07 -13.89
C VAL A 642 -30.99 13.02 -14.08
N THR A 643 -29.75 12.55 -13.92
CA THR A 643 -28.53 13.38 -14.02
C THR A 643 -27.31 12.56 -14.44
N ARG A 644 -26.27 13.19 -15.01
CA ARG A 644 -25.02 12.51 -15.36
C ARG A 644 -24.39 11.85 -14.14
N ARG A 645 -23.78 10.68 -14.34
CA ARG A 645 -23.12 9.89 -13.28
C ARG A 645 -21.80 10.50 -12.83
N GLY A 646 -21.06 11.17 -13.72
CA GLY A 646 -19.77 11.76 -13.38
C GLY A 646 -18.80 10.67 -12.87
N PRO A 647 -18.08 10.86 -11.76
CA PRO A 647 -17.14 9.85 -11.27
C PRO A 647 -17.76 8.46 -10.99
N TYR A 648 -19.02 8.36 -10.55
CA TYR A 648 -19.65 7.08 -10.22
C TYR A 648 -19.75 6.17 -11.45
N SER A 649 -19.38 4.89 -11.31
CA SER A 649 -19.31 3.91 -12.41
C SER A 649 -18.31 4.23 -13.53
N GLY A 650 -17.52 5.30 -13.38
CA GLY A 650 -16.26 5.49 -14.09
C GLY A 650 -15.13 4.68 -13.44
N GLY A 651 -13.88 5.14 -13.54
CA GLY A 651 -12.75 4.52 -12.86
C GLY A 651 -11.75 5.52 -12.29
N PHE A 652 -10.97 5.07 -11.32
CA PHE A 652 -9.85 5.83 -10.73
C PHE A 652 -8.62 4.93 -10.57
N GLY A 653 -7.43 5.50 -10.64
CA GLY A 653 -6.19 4.72 -10.54
C GLY A 653 -5.04 5.38 -11.29
N GLY A 654 -4.07 4.57 -11.75
CA GLY A 654 -2.87 5.07 -12.42
C GLY A 654 -2.42 4.25 -13.63
N ILE A 655 -1.68 4.93 -14.51
CA ILE A 655 -0.98 4.40 -15.68
C ILE A 655 0.49 4.83 -15.56
N SER A 656 1.39 3.87 -15.36
CA SER A 656 2.80 4.14 -15.11
C SER A 656 3.51 4.66 -16.36
N PHE A 657 4.70 5.24 -16.18
CA PHE A 657 5.58 5.57 -17.31
C PHE A 657 5.87 4.36 -18.21
N THR A 658 5.99 3.16 -17.63
CA THR A 658 6.21 1.90 -18.35
C THR A 658 4.98 1.34 -19.06
N GLY A 659 3.82 2.01 -18.95
CA GLY A 659 2.57 1.60 -19.61
C GLY A 659 1.74 0.56 -18.83
N ASP A 660 2.21 0.06 -17.69
CA ASP A 660 1.39 -0.72 -16.77
C ASP A 660 0.25 0.15 -16.22
N MET A 661 -0.92 -0.43 -16.00
CA MET A 661 -2.14 0.27 -15.61
C MET A 661 -2.93 -0.52 -14.58
N ASP A 662 -3.48 0.16 -13.57
CA ASP A 662 -4.43 -0.40 -12.62
C ASP A 662 -5.53 0.63 -12.32
N ILE A 663 -6.71 0.41 -12.90
CA ILE A 663 -7.88 1.28 -12.72
C ILE A 663 -8.97 0.51 -11.97
N ALA A 664 -9.28 0.98 -10.77
CA ALA A 664 -10.41 0.53 -9.98
C ALA A 664 -11.73 1.05 -10.59
N LEU A 665 -12.80 0.29 -10.44
CA LEU A 665 -14.14 0.76 -10.76
C LEU A 665 -14.60 1.75 -9.69
N ALA A 666 -15.22 2.87 -10.07
CA ALA A 666 -15.66 3.92 -9.15
C ALA A 666 -16.99 3.57 -8.44
N LEU A 667 -16.94 2.48 -7.67
CA LEU A 667 -17.95 2.02 -6.74
C LEU A 667 -17.51 2.31 -5.31
N ARG A 668 -18.49 2.37 -4.38
CA ARG A 668 -18.24 2.66 -2.97
C ARG A 668 -17.38 3.93 -2.79
N THR A 669 -17.72 4.96 -3.55
CA THR A 669 -17.01 6.24 -3.61
C THR A 669 -17.92 7.36 -3.13
N ILE A 670 -17.41 8.17 -2.21
CA ILE A 670 -18.00 9.45 -1.81
C ILE A 670 -17.31 10.54 -2.63
N VAL A 671 -18.08 11.37 -3.33
CA VAL A 671 -17.58 12.51 -4.10
C VAL A 671 -17.91 13.79 -3.34
N PHE A 672 -16.90 14.61 -3.06
CA PHE A 672 -17.06 15.94 -2.49
C PHE A 672 -16.73 16.98 -3.57
N PRO A 673 -17.72 17.67 -4.15
CA PRO A 673 -17.44 18.76 -5.09
C PRO A 673 -16.61 19.88 -4.44
N THR A 674 -15.66 20.42 -5.18
CA THR A 674 -14.91 21.63 -4.82
C THR A 674 -15.13 22.72 -5.88
N SER A 675 -14.57 23.91 -5.68
CA SER A 675 -14.65 24.95 -6.71
C SER A 675 -13.67 24.61 -7.83
N ILE A 676 -14.14 24.47 -9.07
CA ILE A 676 -13.24 24.43 -10.22
C ILE A 676 -12.55 25.80 -10.34
N ARG A 677 -11.24 25.81 -10.11
CA ARG A 677 -10.37 26.98 -10.24
C ARG A 677 -9.17 26.64 -11.10
N TYR A 678 -8.83 27.57 -11.99
CA TYR A 678 -7.67 27.51 -12.88
C TYR A 678 -6.78 28.77 -12.75
N ASP A 679 -7.19 29.72 -11.91
CA ASP A 679 -6.56 31.03 -11.69
C ASP A 679 -5.45 31.01 -10.63
N THR A 680 -5.30 29.89 -9.90
CA THR A 680 -4.26 29.69 -8.89
C THR A 680 -3.37 28.49 -9.22
N MET A 681 -2.14 28.78 -9.68
CA MET A 681 -1.00 27.93 -9.36
C MET A 681 -0.68 28.13 -7.88
N TYR A 682 -1.35 27.37 -7.01
CA TYR A 682 -1.13 27.29 -5.56
C TYR A 682 -1.12 28.64 -4.81
N SER A 683 -2.31 29.15 -4.44
CA SER A 683 -2.45 30.32 -3.55
C SER A 683 -3.35 30.00 -2.34
N TYR A 684 -2.76 29.99 -1.15
CA TYR A 684 -3.40 29.60 0.11
C TYR A 684 -3.86 30.83 0.92
N LYS A 685 -5.16 30.89 1.27
CA LYS A 685 -5.69 31.86 2.25
C LYS A 685 -6.84 31.25 3.07
N ASP A 686 -6.77 31.52 4.38
CA ASP A 686 -7.69 31.18 5.47
C ASP A 686 -7.98 29.67 5.71
N VAL A 687 -7.69 29.00 6.83
CA VAL A 687 -7.45 29.26 8.28
C VAL A 687 -8.54 28.61 9.15
N ASN A 688 -8.11 27.62 9.96
CA ASN A 688 -8.66 27.13 11.24
C ASN A 688 -10.18 26.91 11.44
N THR A 689 -11.02 26.95 10.40
CA THR A 689 -12.47 26.78 10.53
C THR A 689 -12.96 25.59 9.72
N ARG A 690 -13.73 24.70 10.38
CA ARG A 690 -14.45 23.62 9.69
C ARG A 690 -15.59 24.23 8.88
N ARG A 691 -15.71 23.81 7.61
CA ARG A 691 -16.83 24.17 6.73
C ARG A 691 -17.83 23.02 6.63
N GLU A 692 -19.06 23.34 6.24
CA GLU A 692 -19.98 22.32 5.76
C GLU A 692 -19.47 21.76 4.41
N TRP A 693 -19.58 20.46 4.25
CA TRP A 693 -19.24 19.68 3.07
C TRP A 693 -20.47 18.93 2.61
N VAL A 694 -20.71 18.94 1.30
CA VAL A 694 -21.76 18.14 0.67
C VAL A 694 -21.12 16.84 0.17
N ALA A 695 -21.45 15.73 0.82
CA ALA A 695 -21.03 14.39 0.42
C ALA A 695 -22.04 13.82 -0.57
N HIS A 696 -21.60 13.48 -1.79
CA HIS A 696 -22.41 12.77 -2.76
C HIS A 696 -22.07 11.27 -2.75
N LEU A 697 -23.09 10.44 -2.55
CA LEU A 697 -22.97 8.99 -2.42
C LEU A 697 -23.91 8.34 -3.47
N GLN A 698 -23.36 7.85 -4.57
CA GLN A 698 -24.17 7.23 -5.63
C GLN A 698 -24.09 5.70 -5.55
N ALA A 699 -25.24 5.05 -5.69
CA ALA A 699 -25.38 3.60 -5.58
C ALA A 699 -26.42 3.09 -6.58
N GLY A 700 -26.21 1.88 -7.08
CA GLY A 700 -27.04 1.25 -8.11
C GLY A 700 -27.22 -0.25 -7.88
N ALA A 701 -28.23 -0.82 -8.53
CA ALA A 701 -28.64 -2.21 -8.42
C ALA A 701 -28.92 -2.81 -9.80
N GLY A 702 -28.69 -4.13 -9.94
CA GLY A 702 -28.81 -4.86 -11.20
C GLY A 702 -30.24 -5.29 -11.47
N VAL A 703 -30.90 -4.65 -12.45
CA VAL A 703 -32.26 -4.98 -12.84
C VAL A 703 -32.25 -6.10 -13.87
N VAL A 704 -32.95 -7.18 -13.53
CA VAL A 704 -33.23 -8.35 -14.38
C VAL A 704 -34.74 -8.64 -14.43
N ALA A 705 -35.18 -9.57 -15.28
CA ALA A 705 -36.61 -9.83 -15.52
C ALA A 705 -37.44 -10.17 -14.27
N ASP A 706 -36.82 -10.75 -13.23
CA ASP A 706 -37.45 -11.14 -11.98
C ASP A 706 -37.19 -10.18 -10.80
N SER A 707 -36.48 -9.06 -11.01
CA SER A 707 -36.21 -8.04 -9.99
C SER A 707 -37.50 -7.47 -9.37
N ASP A 708 -37.52 -7.28 -8.05
CA ASP A 708 -38.59 -6.55 -7.35
C ASP A 708 -38.17 -5.08 -7.16
N PRO A 709 -38.93 -4.09 -7.65
CA PRO A 709 -38.56 -2.68 -7.55
C PRO A 709 -38.29 -2.17 -6.13
N ALA A 710 -38.95 -2.75 -5.11
CA ALA A 710 -38.74 -2.35 -3.74
C ALA A 710 -37.48 -2.99 -3.12
N ASP A 711 -37.06 -4.18 -3.57
CA ASP A 711 -35.74 -4.74 -3.24
C ASP A 711 -34.61 -3.97 -3.90
N GLU A 712 -34.71 -3.63 -5.19
CA GLU A 712 -33.67 -2.85 -5.88
C GLU A 712 -33.47 -1.46 -5.23
N GLN A 713 -34.55 -0.80 -4.81
CA GLN A 713 -34.47 0.43 -4.01
C GLN A 713 -33.75 0.21 -2.68
N ARG A 714 -34.10 -0.86 -1.94
CA ARG A 714 -33.44 -1.19 -0.66
C ARG A 714 -31.96 -1.46 -0.85
N GLU A 715 -31.57 -2.09 -1.96
CA GLU A 715 -30.17 -2.36 -2.28
C GLU A 715 -29.37 -1.06 -2.49
N CYS A 716 -29.89 -0.11 -3.27
CA CYS A 716 -29.29 1.22 -3.42
C CYS A 716 -29.11 1.95 -2.08
N GLU A 717 -30.17 1.97 -1.24
CA GLU A 717 -30.14 2.59 0.08
C GLU A 717 -29.10 1.94 1.00
N ASN A 718 -29.02 0.60 1.04
CA ASN A 718 -28.07 -0.14 1.86
C ASN A 718 -26.61 0.07 1.40
N LYS A 719 -26.37 0.06 0.07
CA LYS A 719 -25.06 0.34 -0.53
C LYS A 719 -24.56 1.75 -0.18
N ALA A 720 -25.43 2.77 -0.21
CA ALA A 720 -25.10 4.13 0.19
C ALA A 720 -24.93 4.28 1.72
N ALA A 721 -25.76 3.62 2.53
CA ALA A 721 -25.67 3.63 3.99
C ALA A 721 -24.36 3.04 4.53
N ALA A 722 -23.75 2.09 3.80
CA ALA A 722 -22.43 1.56 4.14
C ALA A 722 -21.31 2.62 4.07
N LEU A 723 -21.40 3.56 3.12
CA LEU A 723 -20.48 4.71 3.03
C LEU A 723 -20.82 5.80 4.05
N ALA A 724 -22.11 6.08 4.25
CA ALA A 724 -22.58 7.02 5.27
C ALA A 724 -22.05 6.67 6.67
N ARG A 725 -21.78 5.39 6.94
CA ARG A 725 -21.17 4.93 8.19
C ARG A 725 -19.75 5.46 8.43
N ALA A 726 -18.96 5.68 7.38
CA ALA A 726 -17.65 6.32 7.50
C ALA A 726 -17.78 7.79 7.91
N ILE A 727 -18.83 8.47 7.44
CA ILE A 727 -19.16 9.84 7.86
C ILE A 727 -19.56 9.86 9.34
N ASP A 728 -20.45 8.95 9.81
CA ASP A 728 -20.80 8.83 11.24
C ASP A 728 -19.55 8.68 12.13
N LEU A 729 -18.60 7.83 11.69
CA LEU A 729 -17.38 7.55 12.42
C LEU A 729 -16.44 8.76 12.45
N ALA A 730 -16.28 9.47 11.33
CA ALA A 730 -15.48 10.68 11.29
C ALA A 730 -16.11 11.78 12.17
N GLU A 731 -17.42 12.01 12.06
CA GLU A 731 -18.13 12.99 12.89
C GLU A 731 -18.01 12.68 14.38
N SER A 732 -18.23 11.42 14.77
CA SER A 732 -18.10 11.02 16.18
C SER A 732 -16.66 10.96 16.70
N ALA A 733 -15.66 10.84 15.82
CA ALA A 733 -14.25 10.78 16.21
C ALA A 733 -13.59 12.16 16.27
N PHE A 734 -13.97 13.10 15.39
CA PHE A 734 -13.22 14.34 15.16
C PHE A 734 -14.01 15.66 15.30
N LEU A 735 -15.36 15.62 15.38
CA LEU A 735 -16.18 16.82 15.61
C LEU A 735 -16.62 17.00 17.07
N LYS A 736 -16.52 15.96 17.90
CA LYS A 736 -17.00 15.98 19.29
C LYS A 736 -15.89 16.38 20.27
N GLU A 737 -15.73 17.69 20.42
CA GLU A 737 -15.31 18.33 21.68
C GLU A 737 -16.48 19.14 22.24
#